data_AF-A0A966VET1-F1
#
_entry.id   AF-A0A966VET1-F1
#
_cell.length_a   1.000
_cell.length_b   1.000
_cell.length_c   1.000
_cell.angle_alpha   90.00
_cell.angle_beta   90.00
_cell.angle_gamma   90.00
#
_symmetry.space_group_name_H-M   'P 1'
#
loop_
_entity.id
_entity.type
_entity.pdbx_description
1 polymer ?
#
loop_
_entity_poly.entity_id
_entity_poly.type
_entity_poly.pdbx_seq_one_letter_code
_entity_poly.pdbx_strand_id
1 'polypeptide(L)'
;MFLYSEPSDAVPAESRSVQPSHLGFIDYLRTPESGKVGVDMRFARGAMKGSDGKIYTPVIDMKTGEKIFKTPQELADTPLVFPGEEDNGLPVVAALVNGKLKYVPKKEAQFSLPNMDSTFSTLSNMVPMKTMIKGHRVIMGSRMFTQALPLVGAEAPLVQSAKADDDGGVSHEDEMGEKLGATRAAERAQVVDVTPDGIVLRDKDGNKKTIDLYNEMPYNRKTFLHQTPLVKPGDVVEPGQLLARSNFTDDKGSAALGLNLRTAYLPFRGKNYEDAVVISESAAKRLTSEHMYQHEAEWDDNTHVGKKAFVSLFPSEYDKKLLDNFDDNGAIKKGATVKFGDPLVLVAKKKDTVYGKVHRGRAGSFTNETITWDHHAPGIVTDVMHTKKGVSVVVKNQAPMDVGDKLTGRFGDKGVVAEIVPDDQMPKDREGSPFEVLVSPLGLISRINPAQVIEAALGKVAAKTGQPFKLKDFDNKTDLIEFAQKELAKHGLSDTEDVIDPETGRKIGGVLTGQRFFMKLHHTSESKAQGRAMGAYTAEGTPAKGGSEGAKRIGMLDLGALLSHGAGKVIRDAKMVRGQANPEYWSQFMAGYTPPLPKVPHVYEKFVNQLKASGINVVRTGTKSNIMAMTDKDVDALAGARELKSSETVDWKGRLKPIAGGLFDETLTGGHGGNRWSKITLHEPMPNPVMEDPIRRVLGMTEKQFRNVLAGREQLGDKTGPSAIKEALERINLPKAIDQAREDIKSGRKTLRDAAVRRLGFLKSAEKTGVHPKDWMISKVPVLPPLFRPVSTMGSKKLPLVADANYLYKELLDANDTLKEASGALTDYGDERLSVYDSMKAVTGLGEPQQPKNAERDVKGFLRHIFGNSPKYGTVQRKLLSSTVDLVGRAVITPNPDLDMDEVALPEEKAWDIYKPFVVRGLVRRGLPRMQAMQAVEDKN
;
A
#
# COMPACT_ATOMS: atom_id res chain seq x y z
N MET A 1 4.90 -7.54 -24.48
CA MET A 1 4.55 -8.72 -23.63
C MET A 1 5.16 -8.65 -22.23
N PHE A 2 5.38 -7.47 -21.64
CA PHE A 2 5.90 -7.34 -20.27
C PHE A 2 5.21 -6.16 -19.58
N LEU A 3 4.10 -6.39 -18.87
CA LEU A 3 3.58 -5.44 -17.90
C LEU A 3 2.91 -6.19 -16.73
N TYR A 4 3.55 -6.06 -15.56
CA TYR A 4 3.05 -6.34 -14.20
C TYR A 4 2.64 -7.78 -13.86
N SER A 5 3.55 -8.72 -14.04
CA SER A 5 3.72 -9.74 -13.00
C SER A 5 4.54 -9.07 -11.89
N GLU A 6 4.21 -9.20 -10.60
CA GLU A 6 5.22 -8.83 -9.59
C GLU A 6 6.48 -9.67 -9.90
N PRO A 7 7.72 -9.18 -9.71
CA PRO A 7 8.91 -9.98 -9.96
C PRO A 7 8.85 -11.37 -9.30
N SER A 8 8.11 -11.47 -8.18
CA SER A 8 7.79 -12.73 -7.51
C SER A 8 7.00 -13.71 -8.37
N ASP A 9 6.05 -13.26 -9.19
CA ASP A 9 5.21 -14.13 -10.06
C ASP A 9 6.02 -14.79 -11.18
N ALA A 10 7.21 -14.26 -11.49
CA ALA A 10 8.17 -14.88 -12.40
C ALA A 10 9.04 -15.94 -11.70
N VAL A 11 9.04 -16.01 -10.37
CA VAL A 11 9.81 -16.99 -9.59
C VAL A 11 9.00 -18.28 -9.47
N PRO A 12 9.49 -19.40 -10.05
CA PRO A 12 8.83 -20.70 -9.94
C PRO A 12 8.61 -21.11 -8.48
N ALA A 13 7.55 -21.89 -8.23
CA ALA A 13 7.25 -22.37 -6.88
C ALA A 13 8.43 -23.15 -6.25
N GLU A 14 9.14 -23.94 -7.06
CA GLU A 14 10.32 -24.70 -6.64
C GLU A 14 11.45 -23.81 -6.10
N SER A 15 11.65 -22.63 -6.71
CA SER A 15 12.64 -21.65 -6.26
C SER A 15 12.25 -20.93 -4.97
N ARG A 16 10.97 -21.00 -4.58
CA ARG A 16 10.48 -20.46 -3.30
C ARG A 16 10.55 -21.48 -2.16
N SER A 17 10.62 -22.76 -2.48
CA SER A 17 10.67 -23.83 -1.50
C SER A 17 11.98 -23.82 -0.72
N VAL A 18 11.93 -24.27 0.53
CA VAL A 18 13.14 -24.52 1.32
C VAL A 18 13.92 -25.66 0.67
N GLN A 19 15.20 -25.42 0.38
CA GLN A 19 16.09 -26.40 -0.19
C GLN A 19 17.07 -26.92 0.87
N PRO A 20 17.52 -28.18 0.78
CA PRO A 20 18.51 -28.72 1.71
C PRO A 20 19.82 -27.91 1.75
N SER A 21 20.20 -27.32 0.62
CA SER A 21 21.37 -26.43 0.49
C SER A 21 21.25 -25.12 1.26
N HIS A 22 20.07 -24.78 1.81
CA HIS A 22 19.92 -23.61 2.68
C HIS A 22 20.51 -23.83 4.08
N LEU A 23 20.65 -25.09 4.52
CA LEU A 23 21.11 -25.41 5.88
C LEU A 23 22.51 -24.84 6.13
N GLY A 24 22.63 -23.92 7.10
CA GLY A 24 23.88 -23.22 7.43
C GLY A 24 24.18 -21.99 6.56
N PHE A 25 23.41 -21.74 5.49
CA PHE A 25 23.66 -20.65 4.55
C PHE A 25 22.54 -19.60 4.58
N ILE A 26 21.29 -20.04 4.51
CA ILE A 26 20.10 -19.19 4.44
C ILE A 26 19.15 -19.58 5.57
N ASP A 27 18.71 -18.58 6.32
CA ASP A 27 17.70 -18.76 7.36
C ASP A 27 16.34 -19.06 6.72
N TYR A 28 15.97 -20.33 6.73
CA TYR A 28 14.71 -20.84 6.19
C TYR A 28 13.48 -20.47 7.03
N LEU A 29 13.66 -19.86 8.20
CA LEU A 29 12.59 -19.32 9.05
C LEU A 29 12.48 -17.79 8.96
N ARG A 30 13.28 -17.12 8.13
CA ARG A 30 13.20 -15.66 7.95
C ARG A 30 12.77 -15.25 6.56
N THR A 31 11.46 -15.36 6.31
CA THR A 31 10.77 -14.98 5.07
C THR A 31 9.52 -14.13 5.37
N PRO A 32 9.06 -13.23 4.48
CA PRO A 32 7.76 -12.59 4.63
C PRO A 32 6.59 -13.53 4.30
N GLU A 33 5.50 -13.41 5.05
CA GLU A 33 4.19 -14.04 4.75
C GLU A 33 3.44 -13.19 3.71
N SER A 34 3.96 -13.12 2.48
CA SER A 34 3.37 -12.37 1.37
C SER A 34 3.65 -13.04 0.03
N GLY A 35 3.31 -12.39 -1.08
CA GLY A 35 3.69 -12.86 -2.42
C GLY A 35 5.20 -13.07 -2.60
N LYS A 36 6.03 -12.50 -1.70
CA LYS A 36 7.50 -12.64 -1.67
C LYS A 36 8.00 -13.81 -0.81
N VAL A 37 7.12 -14.68 -0.31
CA VAL A 37 7.50 -15.85 0.48
C VAL A 37 8.51 -16.72 -0.29
N GLY A 38 9.61 -17.09 0.37
CA GLY A 38 10.69 -17.88 -0.22
C GLY A 38 11.61 -17.11 -1.18
N VAL A 39 11.29 -15.84 -1.48
CA VAL A 39 12.10 -14.97 -2.36
C VAL A 39 12.94 -13.99 -1.54
N ASP A 40 12.33 -13.37 -0.53
CA ASP A 40 13.01 -12.44 0.39
C ASP A 40 13.48 -13.18 1.64
N MET A 41 14.71 -13.70 1.58
CA MET A 41 15.35 -14.50 2.62
C MET A 41 16.52 -13.76 3.28
N ARG A 42 17.02 -14.26 4.42
CA ARG A 42 18.20 -13.72 5.10
C ARG A 42 19.29 -14.77 5.20
N PHE A 43 20.54 -14.35 5.19
CA PHE A 43 21.66 -15.25 5.47
C PHE A 43 21.59 -15.74 6.91
N ALA A 44 22.01 -16.98 7.09
CA ALA A 44 22.25 -17.55 8.41
C ALA A 44 23.44 -16.83 9.07
N ARG A 45 23.48 -16.76 10.40
CA ARG A 45 24.54 -16.04 11.15
C ARG A 45 25.93 -16.61 10.88
N GLY A 46 26.03 -17.93 10.70
CA GLY A 46 27.30 -18.58 10.38
C GLY A 46 27.80 -18.31 8.96
N ALA A 47 26.91 -17.86 8.06
CA ALA A 47 27.27 -17.67 6.66
C ALA A 47 28.13 -16.42 6.45
N MET A 48 29.14 -16.53 5.60
CA MET A 48 29.99 -15.42 5.19
C MET A 48 30.17 -15.39 3.68
N LYS A 49 30.46 -14.20 3.13
CA LYS A 49 30.81 -14.03 1.73
C LYS A 49 32.33 -14.02 1.57
N GLY A 50 32.86 -14.95 0.79
CA GLY A 50 34.29 -15.02 0.45
C GLY A 50 34.72 -13.92 -0.52
N SER A 51 36.03 -13.72 -0.65
CA SER A 51 36.62 -12.77 -1.62
C SER A 51 36.34 -13.17 -3.08
N ASP A 52 36.08 -14.45 -3.34
CA ASP A 52 35.66 -14.99 -4.63
C ASP A 52 34.17 -14.77 -4.94
N GLY A 53 33.44 -14.14 -4.02
CA GLY A 53 32.02 -13.83 -4.15
C GLY A 53 31.07 -14.99 -3.79
N LYS A 54 31.59 -16.18 -3.42
CA LYS A 54 30.77 -17.30 -2.97
C LYS A 54 30.38 -17.16 -1.51
N ILE A 55 29.38 -17.94 -1.10
CA ILE A 55 28.91 -18.01 0.27
C ILE A 55 29.48 -19.26 0.92
N TYR A 56 29.99 -19.11 2.13
CA TYR A 56 30.59 -20.15 2.93
C TYR A 56 29.87 -20.27 4.26
N THR A 57 29.83 -21.48 4.82
CA THR A 57 29.41 -21.72 6.20
C THR A 57 30.50 -22.50 6.94
N PRO A 58 30.71 -22.26 8.25
CA PRO A 58 31.62 -23.05 9.04
C PRO A 58 31.05 -24.45 9.29
N VAL A 59 31.90 -25.46 9.11
CA VAL A 59 31.65 -26.85 9.47
C VAL A 59 32.82 -27.40 10.27
N ILE A 60 32.61 -28.45 11.04
CA ILE A 60 33.65 -29.22 11.71
C ILE A 60 34.00 -30.40 10.80
N ASP A 61 35.28 -30.58 10.49
CA ASP A 61 35.75 -31.80 9.84
C ASP A 61 35.75 -32.95 10.84
N MET A 62 34.97 -34.00 10.57
CA MET A 62 34.79 -35.12 11.50
C MET A 62 36.04 -35.98 11.70
N LYS A 63 37.06 -35.84 10.84
CA LYS A 63 38.33 -36.55 10.96
C LYS A 63 39.35 -35.79 11.78
N THR A 64 39.44 -34.46 11.60
CA THR A 64 40.45 -33.62 12.25
C THR A 64 39.92 -32.89 13.48
N GLY A 65 38.60 -32.68 13.57
CA GLY A 65 37.96 -31.83 14.57
C GLY A 65 38.11 -30.34 14.27
N GLU A 66 38.71 -29.96 13.15
CA GLU A 66 38.98 -28.56 12.83
C GLU A 66 37.76 -27.87 12.21
N LYS A 67 37.60 -26.58 12.53
CA LYS A 67 36.58 -25.72 11.94
C LYS A 67 37.07 -25.21 10.58
N ILE A 68 36.39 -25.63 9.51
CA ILE A 68 36.69 -25.24 8.13
C ILE A 68 35.47 -24.58 7.46
N PHE A 69 35.69 -23.80 6.40
CA PHE A 69 34.61 -23.12 5.67
C PHE A 69 34.30 -23.84 4.36
N LYS A 70 33.02 -24.12 4.12
CA LYS A 70 32.57 -24.85 2.93
C LYS A 70 31.44 -24.13 2.21
N THR A 71 31.42 -24.26 0.89
CA THR A 71 30.34 -23.79 0.02
C THR A 71 29.19 -24.79 -0.02
N PRO A 72 27.96 -24.39 -0.43
CA PRO A 72 26.85 -25.32 -0.56
C PRO A 72 27.15 -26.48 -1.52
N GLN A 73 27.90 -26.22 -2.60
CA GLN A 73 28.25 -27.22 -3.59
C GLN A 73 29.20 -28.28 -3.03
N GLU A 74 30.13 -27.88 -2.16
CA GLU A 74 31.04 -28.83 -1.51
C GLU A 74 30.32 -29.72 -0.48
N LEU A 75 29.23 -29.24 0.13
CA LEU A 75 28.48 -29.98 1.14
C LEU A 75 27.39 -30.88 0.55
N ALA A 76 26.86 -30.54 -0.64
CA ALA A 76 25.67 -31.16 -1.22
C ALA A 76 25.71 -32.69 -1.30
N ASP A 77 26.88 -33.24 -1.65
CA ASP A 77 27.09 -34.69 -1.86
C ASP A 77 27.83 -35.37 -0.70
N THR A 78 28.02 -34.67 0.42
CA THR A 78 28.76 -35.17 1.58
C THR A 78 27.83 -35.43 2.77
N PRO A 79 28.09 -36.47 3.59
CA PRO A 79 27.34 -36.65 4.84
C PRO A 79 27.61 -35.52 5.83
N LEU A 80 26.66 -34.59 5.93
CA LEU A 80 26.66 -33.47 6.87
C LEU A 80 25.85 -33.82 8.12
N VAL A 81 26.52 -34.02 9.24
CA VAL A 81 25.93 -34.40 10.53
C VAL A 81 25.26 -33.19 11.19
N PHE A 82 24.10 -33.43 11.83
CA PHE A 82 23.40 -32.41 12.61
C PHE A 82 24.10 -32.17 13.95
N PRO A 83 24.15 -30.93 14.46
CA PRO A 83 24.78 -30.62 15.74
C PRO A 83 24.23 -31.47 16.88
N GLY A 84 25.12 -32.01 17.71
CA GLY A 84 24.79 -32.84 18.88
C GLY A 84 24.63 -34.34 18.59
N GLU A 85 24.49 -34.75 17.33
CA GLU A 85 24.49 -36.18 16.96
C GLU A 85 25.86 -36.82 17.16
N GLU A 86 26.94 -36.04 17.14
CA GLU A 86 28.30 -36.54 17.44
C GLU A 86 28.41 -37.12 18.85
N ASP A 87 27.67 -36.56 19.81
CA ASP A 87 27.75 -36.85 21.24
C ASP A 87 26.66 -37.83 21.71
N ASN A 88 25.85 -38.38 20.79
CA ASN A 88 24.73 -39.26 21.13
C ASN A 88 25.16 -40.65 21.66
N GLY A 89 26.44 -40.98 21.59
CA GLY A 89 27.00 -42.26 22.04
C GLY A 89 26.66 -43.47 21.15
N LEU A 90 26.03 -43.24 19.99
CA LEU A 90 25.60 -44.28 19.05
C LEU A 90 26.64 -44.52 17.94
N PRO A 91 26.71 -45.74 17.37
CA PRO A 91 27.60 -46.04 16.25
C PRO A 91 27.12 -45.42 14.91
N VAL A 92 25.89 -44.91 14.88
CA VAL A 92 25.27 -44.26 13.73
C VAL A 92 24.84 -42.85 14.12
N VAL A 93 24.92 -41.92 13.17
CA VAL A 93 24.57 -40.50 13.34
C VAL A 93 23.57 -40.08 12.27
N ALA A 94 22.64 -39.20 12.63
CA ALA A 94 21.76 -38.57 11.65
C ALA A 94 22.54 -37.53 10.83
N ALA A 95 22.50 -37.67 9.51
CA ALA A 95 23.17 -36.77 8.58
C ALA A 95 22.27 -36.43 7.38
N LEU A 96 22.50 -35.25 6.81
CA LEU A 96 21.97 -34.87 5.52
C LEU A 96 22.89 -35.41 4.43
N VAL A 97 22.38 -36.32 3.58
CA VAL A 97 23.11 -36.95 2.49
C VAL A 97 22.31 -36.78 1.19
N ASN A 98 22.88 -36.09 0.20
CA ASN A 98 22.24 -35.78 -1.08
C ASN A 98 20.85 -35.15 -0.88
N GLY A 99 20.77 -34.21 0.07
CA GLY A 99 19.54 -33.50 0.42
C GLY A 99 18.47 -34.33 1.17
N LYS A 100 18.79 -35.55 1.62
CA LYS A 100 17.87 -36.41 2.38
C LYS A 100 18.43 -36.74 3.75
N LEU A 101 17.57 -36.74 4.77
CA LEU A 101 17.92 -37.25 6.09
C LEU A 101 18.21 -38.76 6.00
N LYS A 102 19.38 -39.19 6.45
CA LYS A 102 19.79 -40.60 6.56
C LYS A 102 20.56 -40.82 7.85
N TYR A 103 20.53 -42.05 8.35
CA TYR A 103 21.45 -42.50 9.39
C TYR A 103 22.66 -43.14 8.72
N VAL A 104 23.86 -42.67 9.05
CA VAL A 104 25.12 -43.19 8.51
C VAL A 104 26.02 -43.64 9.66
N PRO A 105 26.89 -44.66 9.46
CA PRO A 105 27.92 -44.97 10.44
C PRO A 105 28.76 -43.73 10.78
N LYS A 106 29.08 -43.52 12.05
CA LYS A 106 29.84 -42.32 12.49
C LYS A 106 31.19 -42.17 11.76
N LYS A 107 31.78 -43.26 11.29
CA LYS A 107 33.02 -43.27 10.50
C LYS A 107 32.86 -42.75 9.06
N GLU A 108 31.63 -42.77 8.53
CA GLU A 108 31.29 -42.26 7.19
C GLU A 108 30.85 -40.78 7.23
N ALA A 109 30.59 -40.24 8.42
CA ALA A 109 30.37 -38.82 8.61
C ALA A 109 31.60 -38.02 8.19
N GLN A 110 31.39 -36.96 7.41
CA GLN A 110 32.49 -36.20 6.81
C GLN A 110 32.59 -34.81 7.42
N PHE A 111 31.46 -34.13 7.53
CA PHE A 111 31.37 -32.80 8.15
C PHE A 111 30.23 -32.77 9.16
N SER A 112 30.31 -31.85 10.12
CA SER A 112 29.17 -31.49 10.95
C SER A 112 29.01 -29.99 11.10
N LEU A 113 27.82 -29.56 11.47
CA LEU A 113 27.57 -28.15 11.78
C LEU A 113 28.01 -27.85 13.23
N PRO A 114 28.69 -26.72 13.51
CA PRO A 114 29.18 -26.44 14.86
C PRO A 114 28.06 -26.28 15.90
N ASN A 115 26.93 -25.70 15.50
CA ASN A 115 25.74 -25.52 16.33
C ASN A 115 24.54 -25.13 15.44
N MET A 116 23.33 -25.29 15.98
CA MET A 116 22.10 -24.95 15.25
C MET A 116 21.89 -23.44 15.09
N ASP A 117 22.34 -22.62 16.05
CA ASP A 117 22.24 -21.15 15.96
C ASP A 117 22.89 -20.58 14.69
N SER A 118 23.98 -21.22 14.22
CA SER A 118 24.67 -20.82 12.99
C SER A 118 23.81 -20.91 11.74
N THR A 119 22.73 -21.69 11.77
CA THR A 119 21.81 -21.94 10.63
C THR A 119 20.67 -20.92 10.52
N PHE A 120 20.51 -20.07 11.53
CA PHE A 120 19.47 -19.04 11.58
C PHE A 120 20.09 -17.64 11.60
N SER A 121 19.30 -16.63 11.24
CA SER A 121 19.70 -15.22 11.36
C SER A 121 19.63 -14.77 12.82
N THR A 122 20.33 -13.68 13.17
CA THR A 122 20.31 -13.11 14.54
C THR A 122 18.88 -12.87 15.05
N LEU A 123 17.97 -12.35 14.22
CA LEU A 123 16.60 -12.08 14.63
C LEU A 123 15.78 -13.34 14.89
N SER A 124 16.01 -14.41 14.13
CA SER A 124 15.42 -15.71 14.43
C SER A 124 15.99 -16.21 15.74
N ASN A 125 17.31 -16.12 15.95
CA ASN A 125 17.94 -16.56 17.19
C ASN A 125 17.49 -15.81 18.44
N MET A 126 17.07 -14.55 18.35
CA MET A 126 16.48 -13.79 19.48
C MET A 126 15.10 -14.31 19.94
N VAL A 127 14.43 -15.18 19.17
CA VAL A 127 13.29 -15.94 19.70
C VAL A 127 13.89 -17.06 20.56
N PRO A 128 13.67 -17.15 21.87
CA PRO A 128 14.19 -18.25 22.67
C PRO A 128 13.32 -19.51 22.47
N MET A 129 13.80 -20.68 22.91
CA MET A 129 13.05 -21.94 22.95
C MET A 129 12.38 -22.29 21.61
N LYS A 130 13.07 -22.02 20.50
CA LYS A 130 12.52 -22.17 19.14
C LYS A 130 12.10 -23.60 18.83
N THR A 131 12.78 -24.56 19.44
CA THR A 131 12.50 -25.99 19.35
C THR A 131 11.11 -26.36 19.88
N MET A 132 10.54 -25.54 20.76
CA MET A 132 9.24 -25.81 21.39
C MET A 132 8.05 -25.18 20.65
N ILE A 133 8.27 -24.46 19.56
CA ILE A 133 7.22 -23.77 18.82
C ILE A 133 7.25 -24.10 17.32
N LYS A 134 6.11 -23.97 16.65
CA LYS A 134 6.06 -24.19 15.18
C LYS A 134 6.95 -23.19 14.44
N GLY A 135 7.64 -23.64 13.40
CA GLY A 135 8.50 -22.76 12.57
C GLY A 135 7.77 -21.52 12.01
N HIS A 136 6.47 -21.63 11.71
CA HIS A 136 5.64 -20.49 11.30
C HIS A 136 5.54 -19.39 12.37
N ARG A 137 5.57 -19.75 13.66
CA ARG A 137 5.58 -18.79 14.77
C ARG A 137 6.94 -18.13 14.95
N VAL A 138 8.03 -18.86 14.68
CA VAL A 138 9.38 -18.27 14.61
C VAL A 138 9.48 -17.25 13.46
N ILE A 139 8.89 -17.56 12.29
CA ILE A 139 8.79 -16.61 11.17
C ILE A 139 8.10 -15.32 11.62
N MET A 140 6.97 -15.42 12.32
CA MET A 140 6.25 -14.26 12.83
C MET A 140 7.08 -13.49 13.89
N GLY A 141 7.57 -14.19 14.92
CA GLY A 141 8.33 -13.59 16.03
C GLY A 141 9.59 -12.87 15.58
N SER A 142 10.41 -13.51 14.75
CA SER A 142 11.64 -12.92 14.19
C SER A 142 11.37 -11.64 13.37
N ARG A 143 10.20 -11.53 12.73
CA ARG A 143 9.79 -10.31 12.02
C ARG A 143 9.30 -9.22 12.96
N MET A 144 8.68 -9.56 14.07
CA MET A 144 8.08 -8.60 14.99
C MET A 144 9.12 -7.72 15.67
N PHE A 145 10.34 -8.20 15.91
CA PHE A 145 11.46 -7.38 16.37
C PHE A 145 11.71 -6.17 15.45
N THR A 146 11.60 -6.35 14.12
CA THR A 146 11.79 -5.25 13.15
C THR A 146 10.62 -4.25 13.09
N GLN A 147 9.55 -4.54 13.82
CA GLN A 147 8.34 -3.72 13.91
C GLN A 147 8.17 -3.08 15.29
N ALA A 148 9.02 -3.44 16.26
CA ALA A 148 9.00 -2.91 17.61
C ALA A 148 9.36 -1.42 17.62
N LEU A 149 8.65 -0.65 18.44
CA LEU A 149 8.94 0.74 18.71
C LEU A 149 9.85 0.87 19.93
N PRO A 150 10.74 1.87 19.99
CA PRO A 150 11.46 2.17 21.23
C PRO A 150 10.46 2.60 22.30
N LEU A 151 10.67 2.17 23.54
CA LEU A 151 9.82 2.50 24.68
C LEU A 151 10.58 3.35 25.70
N VAL A 152 9.84 4.23 26.38
CA VAL A 152 10.37 4.93 27.55
C VAL A 152 10.62 3.88 28.64
N GLY A 153 11.88 3.71 29.04
CA GLY A 153 12.26 2.71 30.04
C GLY A 153 12.17 1.27 29.53
N ALA A 154 12.50 1.03 28.25
CA ALA A 154 12.55 -0.32 27.69
C ALA A 154 13.46 -1.26 28.51
N GLU A 155 13.05 -2.52 28.62
CA GLU A 155 13.74 -3.56 29.39
C GLU A 155 14.24 -4.66 28.43
N ALA A 156 15.36 -5.30 28.74
CA ALA A 156 15.72 -6.55 28.09
C ALA A 156 14.81 -7.70 28.57
N PRO A 157 14.53 -8.72 27.76
CA PRO A 157 13.77 -9.88 28.21
C PRO A 157 14.44 -10.56 29.41
N LEU A 158 13.65 -10.97 30.42
CA LEU A 158 14.16 -11.73 31.58
C LEU A 158 14.57 -13.16 31.23
N VAL A 159 14.05 -13.70 30.13
CA VAL A 159 14.44 -15.00 29.58
C VAL A 159 15.02 -14.75 28.20
N GLN A 160 16.30 -15.01 27.98
CA GLN A 160 17.05 -14.65 26.78
C GLN A 160 17.53 -15.89 26.05
N SER A 161 17.81 -15.77 24.76
CA SER A 161 18.41 -16.86 24.00
C SER A 161 19.93 -16.80 24.16
N ALA A 162 20.51 -17.73 24.92
CA ALA A 162 21.95 -17.87 25.01
C ALA A 162 22.54 -18.22 23.64
N LYS A 163 23.78 -17.78 23.41
CA LYS A 163 24.55 -18.20 22.24
C LYS A 163 25.07 -19.61 22.42
N ALA A 164 24.89 -20.46 21.42
CA ALA A 164 25.40 -21.83 21.46
C ALA A 164 26.93 -21.92 21.48
N ASP A 165 27.64 -20.93 20.93
CA ASP A 165 29.11 -20.84 20.87
C ASP A 165 29.76 -20.22 22.12
N ASP A 166 28.98 -19.99 23.18
CA ASP A 166 29.41 -19.40 24.45
C ASP A 166 28.99 -20.28 25.63
N ASP A 167 29.65 -20.16 26.78
CA ASP A 167 29.33 -20.94 27.99
C ASP A 167 28.03 -20.50 28.70
N GLY A 168 27.20 -19.69 28.03
CA GLY A 168 25.91 -19.19 28.53
C GLY A 168 25.99 -17.82 29.21
N GLY A 169 27.15 -17.16 29.13
CA GLY A 169 27.37 -15.81 29.64
C GLY A 169 26.81 -14.73 28.72
N VAL A 170 26.69 -14.98 27.41
CA VAL A 170 26.25 -14.01 26.40
C VAL A 170 25.01 -14.50 25.64
N SER A 171 24.01 -13.62 25.48
CA SER A 171 22.78 -13.90 24.71
C SER A 171 22.81 -13.29 23.30
N HIS A 172 21.88 -13.73 22.45
CA HIS A 172 21.65 -13.09 21.13
C HIS A 172 21.09 -11.68 21.29
N GLU A 173 20.38 -11.39 22.38
CA GLU A 173 19.96 -10.05 22.76
C GLU A 173 21.15 -9.13 23.10
N ASP A 174 22.19 -9.65 23.79
CA ASP A 174 23.43 -8.91 24.06
C ASP A 174 24.17 -8.56 22.76
N GLU A 175 24.32 -9.53 21.85
CA GLU A 175 24.95 -9.32 20.53
C GLU A 175 24.16 -8.31 19.67
N MET A 176 22.83 -8.33 19.75
CA MET A 176 21.99 -7.39 19.01
C MET A 176 22.08 -5.98 19.59
N GLY A 177 22.32 -5.82 20.89
CA GLY A 177 22.44 -4.53 21.55
C GLY A 177 23.51 -3.63 20.94
N GLU A 178 24.68 -4.19 20.59
CA GLU A 178 25.76 -3.46 19.91
C GLU A 178 25.30 -2.94 18.54
N LYS A 179 24.54 -3.74 17.79
CA LYS A 179 23.97 -3.35 16.49
C LYS A 179 22.83 -2.34 16.63
N LEU A 180 22.27 -2.20 17.83
CA LEU A 180 21.21 -1.25 18.17
C LEU A 180 21.75 0.02 18.83
N GLY A 181 23.08 0.22 18.85
CA GLY A 181 23.70 1.46 19.32
C GLY A 181 24.21 1.41 20.76
N ALA A 182 24.31 0.24 21.40
CA ALA A 182 25.14 0.12 22.59
C ALA A 182 26.61 0.29 22.20
N THR A 183 27.35 1.14 22.91
CA THR A 183 28.75 1.47 22.61
C THR A 183 29.63 1.06 23.77
N ARG A 184 30.69 0.29 23.49
CA ARG A 184 31.61 -0.27 24.50
C ARG A 184 33.04 0.23 24.28
N ALA A 185 33.83 0.26 25.34
CA ALA A 185 35.25 0.61 25.28
C ALA A 185 36.03 -0.49 24.57
N ALA A 186 36.85 -0.14 23.57
CA ALA A 186 37.70 -1.11 22.87
C ALA A 186 38.95 -1.49 23.69
N GLU A 187 39.42 -0.57 24.53
CA GLU A 187 40.62 -0.70 25.33
C GLU A 187 40.46 0.04 26.66
N ARG A 188 41.41 -0.17 27.58
CA ARG A 188 41.45 0.57 28.84
C ARG A 188 41.77 2.02 28.57
N ALA A 189 40.92 2.94 29.03
CA ALA A 189 41.07 4.37 28.80
C ALA A 189 40.49 5.21 29.95
N GLN A 190 40.95 6.45 30.08
CA GLN A 190 40.35 7.43 30.99
C GLN A 190 39.36 8.32 30.23
N VAL A 191 38.15 8.50 30.75
CA VAL A 191 37.15 9.44 30.22
C VAL A 191 37.60 10.86 30.53
N VAL A 192 37.81 11.66 29.49
CA VAL A 192 38.26 13.06 29.60
C VAL A 192 37.08 14.01 29.60
N ASP A 193 36.10 13.77 28.73
CA ASP A 193 34.95 14.64 28.55
C ASP A 193 33.75 13.85 28.01
N VAL A 194 32.54 14.32 28.31
CA VAL A 194 31.28 13.70 27.89
C VAL A 194 30.32 14.80 27.46
N THR A 195 29.88 14.73 26.20
CA THR A 195 28.92 15.64 25.59
C THR A 195 27.73 14.85 25.02
N PRO A 196 26.60 15.49 24.67
CA PRO A 196 25.49 14.80 24.00
C PRO A 196 25.89 14.13 22.67
N ASP A 197 26.93 14.63 22.01
CA ASP A 197 27.34 14.19 20.67
C ASP A 197 28.60 13.30 20.70
N GLY A 198 29.21 13.07 21.88
CA GLY A 198 30.41 12.23 21.95
C GLY A 198 31.06 12.09 23.33
N ILE A 199 31.85 11.02 23.47
CA ILE A 199 32.68 10.70 24.66
C ILE A 199 34.15 10.78 24.26
N VAL A 200 34.94 11.61 24.95
CA VAL A 200 36.38 11.73 24.71
C VAL A 200 37.13 10.82 25.68
N LEU A 201 37.85 9.85 25.14
CA LEU A 201 38.69 8.92 25.88
C LEU A 201 40.17 9.29 25.72
N ARG A 202 40.97 9.03 26.75
CA ARG A 202 42.44 9.10 26.72
C ARG A 202 43.01 7.72 26.95
N ASP A 203 43.78 7.22 25.99
CA ASP A 203 44.47 5.94 26.11
C ASP A 203 45.66 6.03 27.09
N LYS A 204 46.32 4.89 27.31
CA LYS A 204 47.52 4.79 28.16
C LYS A 204 48.71 5.60 27.64
N ASP A 205 48.76 5.89 26.34
CA ASP A 205 49.85 6.60 25.65
C ASP A 205 49.59 8.12 25.62
N GLY A 206 48.45 8.56 26.17
CA GLY A 206 48.04 9.96 26.27
C GLY A 206 47.27 10.49 25.07
N ASN A 207 47.01 9.66 24.05
CA ASN A 207 46.26 10.08 22.87
C ASN A 207 44.77 10.19 23.21
N LYS A 208 44.12 11.21 22.66
CA LYS A 208 42.68 11.40 22.79
C LYS A 208 41.95 10.78 21.60
N LYS A 209 40.91 10.02 21.87
CA LYS A 209 39.98 9.46 20.87
C LYS A 209 38.56 9.86 21.24
N THR A 210 37.84 10.42 20.29
CA THR A 210 36.41 10.71 20.45
C THR A 210 35.60 9.54 19.91
N ILE A 211 34.60 9.13 20.70
CA ILE A 211 33.56 8.22 20.27
C ILE A 211 32.31 9.05 20.05
N ASP A 212 31.89 9.16 18.79
CA ASP A 212 30.69 9.93 18.41
C ASP A 212 29.42 9.23 18.89
N LEU A 213 28.47 10.02 19.37
CA LEU A 213 27.16 9.56 19.81
C LEU A 213 26.05 10.16 18.95
N TYR A 214 25.02 9.37 18.67
CA TYR A 214 23.81 9.83 18.02
C TYR A 214 22.88 10.50 19.02
N ASN A 215 22.53 11.74 18.76
CA ASN A 215 21.62 12.51 19.59
C ASN A 215 20.33 12.82 18.82
N GLU A 216 19.26 12.09 19.13
CA GLU A 216 17.92 12.29 18.53
C GLU A 216 17.93 12.22 16.99
N MET A 217 18.72 11.30 16.41
CA MET A 217 18.85 11.13 14.96
C MET A 217 17.59 10.50 14.36
N PRO A 218 16.78 11.23 13.55
CA PRO A 218 15.54 10.71 12.99
C PRO A 218 15.79 9.64 11.92
N TYR A 219 14.92 8.62 11.90
CA TYR A 219 14.84 7.60 10.87
C TYR A 219 13.59 7.74 10.01
N ASN A 220 13.66 7.25 8.77
CA ASN A 220 12.54 7.24 7.81
C ASN A 220 11.28 6.52 8.32
N ARG A 221 11.40 5.67 9.36
CA ARG A 221 10.29 4.92 9.96
C ARG A 221 9.58 5.67 11.09
N LYS A 222 9.79 6.98 11.21
CA LYS A 222 9.17 7.82 12.24
C LYS A 222 9.60 7.46 13.67
N THR A 223 10.79 6.87 13.77
CA THR A 223 11.52 6.60 15.03
C THR A 223 12.86 7.33 14.96
N PHE A 224 13.71 7.19 15.97
CA PHE A 224 15.02 7.83 16.01
C PHE A 224 16.02 6.96 16.77
N LEU A 225 17.30 7.24 16.60
CA LEU A 225 18.38 6.72 17.44
C LEU A 225 18.87 7.82 18.37
N HIS A 226 18.89 7.53 19.66
CA HIS A 226 19.49 8.39 20.67
C HIS A 226 20.36 7.52 21.58
N GLN A 227 21.58 7.98 21.84
CA GLN A 227 22.54 7.33 22.72
C GLN A 227 22.75 8.19 23.96
N THR A 228 22.61 7.57 25.13
CA THR A 228 22.81 8.20 26.43
C THR A 228 24.12 7.68 27.03
N PRO A 229 25.12 8.57 27.28
CA PRO A 229 26.33 8.19 28.00
C PRO A 229 26.02 7.66 29.40
N LEU A 230 26.74 6.62 29.82
CA LEU A 230 26.66 6.03 31.17
C LEU A 230 27.90 6.33 32.02
N VAL A 231 28.95 6.85 31.39
CA VAL A 231 30.23 7.22 32.03
C VAL A 231 30.30 8.73 32.28
N LYS A 232 31.21 9.13 33.17
CA LYS A 232 31.46 10.53 33.53
C LYS A 232 32.94 10.89 33.33
N PRO A 233 33.26 12.18 33.10
CA PRO A 233 34.65 12.63 33.10
C PRO A 233 35.39 12.22 34.37
N GLY A 234 36.56 11.62 34.21
CA GLY A 234 37.39 11.07 35.30
C GLY A 234 37.32 9.55 35.44
N ASP A 235 36.29 8.88 34.92
CA ASP A 235 36.15 7.43 34.99
C ASP A 235 37.28 6.73 34.23
N VAL A 236 37.76 5.59 34.73
CA VAL A 236 38.64 4.68 34.00
C VAL A 236 37.81 3.50 33.55
N VAL A 237 37.73 3.30 32.23
CA VAL A 237 36.96 2.21 31.62
C VAL A 237 37.88 1.06 31.24
N GLU A 238 37.38 -0.16 31.36
CA GLU A 238 38.07 -1.38 30.91
C GLU A 238 37.54 -1.84 29.54
N PRO A 239 38.32 -2.65 28.77
CA PRO A 239 37.85 -3.21 27.51
C PRO A 239 36.52 -3.96 27.69
N GLY A 240 35.54 -3.68 26.81
CA GLY A 240 34.19 -4.27 26.84
C GLY A 240 33.19 -3.56 27.77
N GLN A 241 33.64 -2.63 28.62
CA GLN A 241 32.74 -1.86 29.47
C GLN A 241 31.81 -0.97 28.62
N LEU A 242 30.53 -0.91 29.00
CA LEU A 242 29.53 -0.10 28.32
C LEU A 242 29.78 1.39 28.60
N LEU A 243 29.83 2.18 27.52
CA LEU A 243 30.06 3.62 27.54
C LEU A 243 28.75 4.39 27.36
N ALA A 244 27.90 3.93 26.46
CA ALA A 244 26.60 4.53 26.19
C ALA A 244 25.58 3.44 25.83
N ARG A 245 24.35 3.62 26.31
CA ARG A 245 23.18 2.84 25.88
C ARG A 245 22.41 3.60 24.80
N SER A 246 21.60 2.91 24.01
CA SER A 246 20.63 3.55 23.12
C SER A 246 19.19 3.46 23.63
N ASN A 247 18.27 4.15 22.97
CA ASN A 247 16.82 4.00 23.17
C ASN A 247 16.25 2.63 22.72
N PHE A 248 17.10 1.70 22.31
CA PHE A 248 16.77 0.30 21.97
C PHE A 248 17.52 -0.71 22.85
N THR A 249 18.26 -0.25 23.88
CA THR A 249 19.02 -1.12 24.78
C THR A 249 18.79 -0.74 26.24
N ASP A 250 18.91 -1.73 27.12
CA ASP A 250 18.86 -1.50 28.56
C ASP A 250 20.19 -0.90 29.09
N ASP A 251 20.27 -0.71 30.41
CA ASP A 251 21.48 -0.19 31.08
C ASP A 251 22.68 -1.16 31.07
N LYS A 252 22.49 -2.40 30.60
CA LYS A 252 23.56 -3.39 30.39
C LYS A 252 24.01 -3.44 28.93
N GLY A 253 23.31 -2.72 28.05
CA GLY A 253 23.58 -2.67 26.61
C GLY A 253 22.99 -3.85 25.85
N SER A 254 22.06 -4.59 26.45
CA SER A 254 21.32 -5.70 25.83
C SER A 254 20.10 -5.15 25.07
N ALA A 255 19.68 -5.81 24.00
CA ALA A 255 18.51 -5.37 23.22
C ALA A 255 17.22 -5.30 24.08
N ALA A 256 16.65 -4.10 24.15
CA ALA A 256 15.46 -3.77 24.94
C ALA A 256 14.39 -3.18 24.02
N LEU A 257 13.55 -4.07 23.47
CA LEU A 257 12.54 -3.72 22.45
C LEU A 257 11.11 -3.71 23.01
N GLY A 258 10.97 -3.76 24.33
CA GLY A 258 9.72 -4.10 25.01
C GLY A 258 9.85 -3.99 26.52
N LEU A 259 8.92 -4.63 27.24
CA LEU A 259 8.86 -4.68 28.70
C LEU A 259 8.54 -6.09 29.18
N ASN A 260 8.99 -6.42 30.40
CA ASN A 260 8.54 -7.61 31.10
C ASN A 260 7.29 -7.26 31.91
N LEU A 261 6.16 -7.90 31.56
CA LEU A 261 4.85 -7.61 32.13
C LEU A 261 4.26 -8.81 32.86
N ARG A 262 3.62 -8.54 34.00
CA ARG A 262 2.87 -9.54 34.77
C ARG A 262 1.66 -10.01 33.99
N THR A 263 1.63 -11.28 33.62
CA THR A 263 0.66 -11.85 32.70
C THR A 263 -0.18 -12.92 33.37
N ALA A 264 -1.47 -12.94 33.10
CA ALA A 264 -2.37 -14.02 33.49
C ALA A 264 -3.13 -14.57 32.27
N TYR A 265 -3.22 -15.90 32.17
CA TYR A 265 -3.93 -16.58 31.10
C TYR A 265 -5.36 -16.92 31.54
N LEU A 266 -6.28 -15.96 31.38
CA LEU A 266 -7.69 -16.18 31.67
C LEU A 266 -8.59 -15.48 30.63
N PRO A 267 -9.74 -16.07 30.27
CA PRO A 267 -10.79 -15.33 29.55
C PRO A 267 -11.31 -14.20 30.43
N PHE A 268 -11.42 -12.99 29.86
CA PHE A 268 -11.89 -11.81 30.58
C PHE A 268 -13.05 -11.17 29.82
N ARG A 269 -14.28 -11.46 30.27
CA ARG A 269 -15.54 -10.83 29.84
C ARG A 269 -15.75 -10.77 28.31
N GLY A 270 -15.13 -11.66 27.53
CA GLY A 270 -15.14 -11.61 26.06
C GLY A 270 -14.27 -10.52 25.43
N LYS A 271 -13.64 -9.65 26.23
CA LYS A 271 -12.81 -8.52 25.77
C LYS A 271 -11.44 -9.00 25.27
N ASN A 272 -10.96 -10.16 25.73
CA ASN A 272 -9.80 -10.84 25.17
C ASN A 272 -10.16 -12.06 24.28
N TYR A 273 -11.31 -12.03 23.62
CA TYR A 273 -11.71 -13.08 22.68
C TYR A 273 -10.72 -13.22 21.52
N GLU A 274 -10.48 -14.45 21.08
CA GLU A 274 -9.45 -14.81 20.10
C GLU A 274 -8.05 -14.28 20.49
N ASP A 275 -7.59 -13.23 19.80
CA ASP A 275 -6.24 -12.67 19.89
C ASP A 275 -6.24 -11.28 20.54
N ALA A 276 -7.40 -10.80 20.97
CA ALA A 276 -7.45 -9.55 21.70
C ALA A 276 -6.72 -9.69 23.05
N VAL A 277 -6.08 -8.61 23.46
CA VAL A 277 -5.41 -8.52 24.77
C VAL A 277 -6.07 -7.42 25.59
N VAL A 278 -6.15 -7.65 26.90
CA VAL A 278 -6.59 -6.65 27.87
C VAL A 278 -5.36 -6.26 28.69
N ILE A 279 -5.15 -4.97 28.89
CA ILE A 279 -4.01 -4.48 29.68
C ILE A 279 -4.48 -3.57 30.80
N SER A 280 -3.70 -3.48 31.86
CA SER A 280 -3.93 -2.52 32.94
C SER A 280 -3.57 -1.08 32.52
N GLU A 281 -4.11 -0.09 33.22
CA GLU A 281 -3.78 1.33 33.01
C GLU A 281 -2.29 1.61 33.27
N SER A 282 -1.70 1.03 34.31
CA SER A 282 -0.26 1.13 34.58
C SER A 282 0.59 0.53 33.47
N ALA A 283 0.21 -0.63 32.94
CA ALA A 283 0.89 -1.24 31.80
C ALA A 283 0.80 -0.37 30.54
N ALA A 284 -0.36 0.24 30.29
CA ALA A 284 -0.55 1.13 29.15
C ALA A 284 0.37 2.36 29.20
N LYS A 285 0.54 2.93 30.40
CA LYS A 285 1.48 4.04 30.68
C LYS A 285 2.94 3.61 30.54
N ARG A 286 3.32 2.42 31.05
CA ARG A 286 4.68 1.87 30.88
C ARG A 286 5.01 1.60 29.41
N LEU A 287 4.06 1.13 28.62
CA LEU A 287 4.19 0.87 27.18
C LEU A 287 4.17 2.16 26.31
N THR A 288 4.64 3.28 26.85
CA THR A 288 4.79 4.55 26.12
C THR A 288 5.92 4.44 25.12
N SER A 289 5.60 4.58 23.83
CA SER A 289 6.57 4.54 22.75
C SER A 289 7.06 5.93 22.35
N GLU A 290 8.32 6.00 21.93
CA GLU A 290 8.91 7.24 21.43
C GLU A 290 8.92 7.29 19.91
N HIS A 291 8.55 8.44 19.36
CA HIS A 291 8.45 8.69 17.93
C HIS A 291 9.15 10.00 17.57
N MET A 292 9.58 10.09 16.32
CA MET A 292 10.12 11.33 15.76
C MET A 292 9.57 11.53 14.37
N TYR A 293 8.92 12.65 14.15
CA TYR A 293 8.25 12.99 12.89
C TYR A 293 8.95 14.16 12.23
N GLN A 294 9.17 14.04 10.93
CA GLN A 294 9.71 15.12 10.09
C GLN A 294 8.57 15.67 9.25
N HIS A 295 8.34 16.97 9.38
CA HIS A 295 7.31 17.70 8.66
C HIS A 295 8.00 18.70 7.72
N GLU A 296 7.88 18.46 6.42
CA GLU A 296 8.57 19.24 5.40
C GLU A 296 7.57 20.07 4.59
N ALA A 297 7.88 21.35 4.43
CA ALA A 297 7.20 22.23 3.49
C ALA A 297 8.18 22.67 2.40
N GLU A 298 7.83 22.45 1.14
CA GLU A 298 8.61 22.91 -0.01
C GLU A 298 8.03 24.21 -0.60
N TRP A 299 8.92 25.12 -1.00
CA TRP A 299 8.60 26.40 -1.62
C TRP A 299 8.58 26.27 -3.14
N ASP A 300 7.53 26.81 -3.75
CA ASP A 300 7.41 27.01 -5.20
C ASP A 300 6.99 28.46 -5.51
N ASP A 301 6.88 28.80 -6.80
CA ASP A 301 6.53 30.16 -7.25
C ASP A 301 5.14 30.63 -6.76
N ASN A 302 4.26 29.72 -6.35
CA ASN A 302 2.92 30.00 -5.85
C ASN A 302 2.85 30.05 -4.32
N THR A 303 3.87 29.56 -3.62
CA THR A 303 3.92 29.54 -2.16
C THR A 303 4.29 30.90 -1.58
N HIS A 304 3.44 31.43 -0.72
CA HIS A 304 3.67 32.64 0.07
C HIS A 304 4.04 32.22 1.49
N VAL A 305 5.27 32.57 1.88
CA VAL A 305 5.89 32.17 3.15
C VAL A 305 5.99 33.35 4.11
N GLY A 306 6.15 33.04 5.40
CA GLY A 306 6.37 34.04 6.44
C GLY A 306 5.14 34.32 7.29
N LYS A 307 5.36 34.42 8.60
CA LYS A 307 4.30 34.64 9.61
C LYS A 307 3.46 35.88 9.29
N LYS A 308 4.09 37.01 8.97
CA LYS A 308 3.39 38.27 8.66
C LYS A 308 2.52 38.16 7.40
N ALA A 309 3.05 37.50 6.36
CA ALA A 309 2.31 37.29 5.12
C ALA A 309 1.09 36.38 5.35
N PHE A 310 1.27 35.29 6.10
CA PHE A 310 0.19 34.38 6.46
C PHE A 310 -0.90 35.08 7.28
N VAL A 311 -0.53 35.77 8.37
CA VAL A 311 -1.49 36.48 9.24
C VAL A 311 -2.23 37.59 8.48
N SER A 312 -1.59 38.23 7.51
CA SER A 312 -2.28 39.20 6.64
C SER A 312 -3.33 38.58 5.73
N LEU A 313 -3.19 37.29 5.36
CA LEU A 313 -4.12 36.56 4.52
C LEU A 313 -5.22 35.86 5.34
N PHE A 314 -4.86 35.35 6.52
CA PHE A 314 -5.70 34.55 7.40
C PHE A 314 -5.63 35.05 8.87
N PRO A 315 -6.16 36.24 9.18
CA PRO A 315 -5.95 36.90 10.48
C PRO A 315 -6.65 36.23 11.68
N SER A 316 -7.70 35.44 11.43
CA SER A 316 -8.52 34.79 12.48
C SER A 316 -8.31 33.27 12.56
N GLU A 317 -7.34 32.72 11.82
CA GLU A 317 -7.16 31.26 11.70
C GLU A 317 -6.58 30.64 12.97
N TYR A 318 -5.63 31.32 13.61
CA TYR A 318 -4.92 30.83 14.80
C TYR A 318 -4.82 31.92 15.86
N ASP A 319 -4.87 31.49 17.12
CA ASP A 319 -4.72 32.38 18.27
C ASP A 319 -3.35 33.05 18.30
N LYS A 320 -3.32 34.32 18.74
CA LYS A 320 -2.09 35.11 18.85
C LYS A 320 -1.02 34.42 19.71
N LYS A 321 -1.42 33.78 20.82
CA LYS A 321 -0.51 33.05 21.72
C LYS A 321 0.22 31.91 21.00
N LEU A 322 -0.47 31.20 20.11
CA LEU A 322 0.11 30.11 19.32
C LEU A 322 1.09 30.65 18.29
N LEU A 323 0.71 31.75 17.63
CA LEU A 323 1.53 32.43 16.63
C LEU A 323 2.82 33.02 17.23
N ASP A 324 2.88 33.37 18.51
CA ASP A 324 4.09 33.89 19.17
C ASP A 324 5.24 32.86 19.20
N ASN A 325 4.90 31.57 19.13
CA ASN A 325 5.86 30.47 19.03
C ASN A 325 6.45 30.30 17.61
N PHE A 326 6.08 31.13 16.64
CA PHE A 326 6.61 31.07 15.27
C PHE A 326 7.73 32.07 15.02
N ASP A 327 8.65 31.68 14.14
CA ASP A 327 9.66 32.56 13.58
C ASP A 327 9.09 33.45 12.46
N ASP A 328 9.92 34.35 11.90
CA ASP A 328 9.49 35.25 10.83
C ASP A 328 9.23 34.52 9.51
N ASN A 329 9.85 33.35 9.29
CA ASN A 329 9.66 32.52 8.09
C ASN A 329 8.37 31.68 8.14
N GLY A 330 7.66 31.68 9.27
CA GLY A 330 6.40 30.98 9.44
C GLY A 330 6.55 29.53 9.90
N ALA A 331 7.70 29.15 10.46
CA ALA A 331 7.90 27.86 11.11
C ALA A 331 7.83 28.00 12.64
N ILE A 332 7.32 26.98 13.30
CA ILE A 332 7.30 26.92 14.76
C ILE A 332 8.73 26.83 15.32
N LYS A 333 9.00 27.44 16.48
CA LYS A 333 10.32 27.48 17.11
C LYS A 333 10.66 26.18 17.83
N LYS A 334 11.96 25.84 17.84
CA LYS A 334 12.52 24.76 18.67
C LYS A 334 12.16 24.96 20.14
N GLY A 335 11.80 23.87 20.82
CA GLY A 335 11.36 23.83 22.21
C GLY A 335 9.86 24.07 22.43
N ALA A 336 9.10 24.44 21.40
CA ALA A 336 7.65 24.59 21.52
C ALA A 336 6.97 23.23 21.72
N THR A 337 5.96 23.20 22.60
CA THR A 337 5.04 22.07 22.73
C THR A 337 3.85 22.26 21.81
N VAL A 338 3.49 21.22 21.07
CA VAL A 338 2.36 21.20 20.13
C VAL A 338 1.34 20.15 20.51
N LYS A 339 0.06 20.47 20.31
CA LYS A 339 -1.09 19.60 20.51
C LYS A 339 -1.79 19.33 19.18
N PHE A 340 -2.66 18.33 19.16
CA PHE A 340 -3.40 17.95 17.96
C PHE A 340 -4.09 19.17 17.32
N GLY A 341 -3.82 19.40 16.03
CA GLY A 341 -4.33 20.53 15.26
C GLY A 341 -3.45 21.79 15.29
N ASP A 342 -2.45 21.88 16.18
CA ASP A 342 -1.56 23.03 16.23
C ASP A 342 -0.74 23.15 14.93
N PRO A 343 -0.53 24.35 14.40
CA PRO A 343 0.29 24.57 13.22
C PRO A 343 1.78 24.30 13.53
N LEU A 344 2.49 23.78 12.54
CA LEU A 344 3.95 23.59 12.54
C LEU A 344 4.62 24.51 11.53
N VAL A 345 4.03 24.65 10.34
CA VAL A 345 4.54 25.50 9.26
C VAL A 345 3.37 26.20 8.57
N LEU A 346 3.32 27.52 8.69
CA LEU A 346 2.32 28.38 8.07
C LEU A 346 2.58 28.50 6.57
N VAL A 347 1.68 27.99 5.75
CA VAL A 347 1.81 28.00 4.29
C VAL A 347 0.54 28.55 3.64
N ALA A 348 0.70 29.59 2.83
CA ALA A 348 -0.35 30.12 1.99
C ALA A 348 0.00 29.85 0.52
N LYS A 349 -0.80 29.04 -0.19
CA LYS A 349 -0.60 28.83 -1.63
C LYS A 349 -1.54 29.66 -2.46
N LYS A 350 -1.01 30.28 -3.51
CA LYS A 350 -1.84 30.93 -4.51
C LYS A 350 -2.57 29.85 -5.31
N LYS A 351 -3.89 29.98 -5.42
CA LYS A 351 -4.69 29.07 -6.26
C LYS A 351 -4.26 29.22 -7.71
N ASP A 352 -3.97 28.09 -8.35
CA ASP A 352 -3.81 28.06 -9.80
C ASP A 352 -5.09 28.59 -10.46
N THR A 353 -4.94 29.61 -11.30
CA THR A 353 -6.04 30.11 -12.12
C THR A 353 -6.46 29.02 -13.11
N VAL A 354 -7.53 28.31 -12.78
CA VAL A 354 -8.29 27.53 -13.77
C VAL A 354 -8.91 28.54 -14.74
N TYR A 355 -8.52 28.46 -16.01
CA TYR A 355 -9.03 29.35 -17.05
C TYR A 355 -10.57 29.29 -17.06
N GLY A 356 -11.23 30.43 -16.87
CA GLY A 356 -12.70 30.55 -16.87
C GLY A 356 -13.42 30.71 -15.51
N LYS A 357 -12.72 30.66 -14.36
CA LYS A 357 -13.31 31.02 -13.05
C LYS A 357 -12.64 32.26 -12.45
N VAL A 358 -13.35 33.38 -12.44
CA VAL A 358 -12.92 34.61 -11.76
C VAL A 358 -13.30 34.52 -10.28
N HIS A 359 -12.30 34.53 -9.40
CA HIS A 359 -12.52 34.63 -7.95
C HIS A 359 -12.55 36.12 -7.54
N ARG A 360 -13.65 36.58 -6.92
CA ARG A 360 -13.75 37.92 -6.35
C ARG A 360 -13.20 37.92 -4.91
N GLY A 361 -12.04 38.55 -4.68
CA GLY A 361 -11.49 38.83 -3.35
C GLY A 361 -10.02 38.42 -3.16
N ARG A 362 -9.24 39.24 -2.44
CA ARG A 362 -7.79 39.06 -2.20
C ARG A 362 -7.46 37.78 -1.40
N ALA A 363 -8.28 37.42 -0.41
CA ALA A 363 -8.18 36.17 0.35
C ALA A 363 -8.69 34.95 -0.45
N GLY A 364 -9.65 35.15 -1.36
CA GLY A 364 -10.21 34.07 -2.20
C GLY A 364 -9.22 33.47 -3.20
N SER A 365 -8.11 34.18 -3.48
CA SER A 365 -7.02 33.77 -4.36
C SER A 365 -5.98 32.85 -3.72
N PHE A 366 -6.03 32.65 -2.39
CA PHE A 366 -5.08 31.81 -1.66
C PHE A 366 -5.81 30.67 -0.93
N THR A 367 -5.11 29.57 -0.71
CA THR A 367 -5.51 28.45 0.16
C THR A 367 -4.56 28.38 1.35
N ASN A 368 -5.12 28.17 2.54
CA ASN A 368 -4.35 27.75 3.70
C ASN A 368 -3.90 26.30 3.46
N GLU A 369 -2.60 26.07 3.35
CA GLU A 369 -1.98 24.74 3.26
C GLU A 369 -1.00 24.52 4.42
N THR A 370 -1.29 25.13 5.57
CA THR A 370 -0.50 24.99 6.79
C THR A 370 -0.32 23.53 7.15
N ILE A 371 0.93 23.15 7.46
CA ILE A 371 1.24 21.83 8.00
C ILE A 371 0.94 21.88 9.50
N THR A 372 0.09 20.98 9.96
CA THR A 372 -0.33 20.88 11.37
C THR A 372 0.21 19.60 12.00
N TRP A 373 0.25 19.58 13.33
CA TRP A 373 0.48 18.39 14.12
C TRP A 373 -0.80 17.54 14.14
N ASP A 374 -0.75 16.38 13.49
CA ASP A 374 -1.90 15.48 13.29
C ASP A 374 -1.87 14.25 14.22
N HIS A 375 -1.10 14.33 15.32
CA HIS A 375 -1.02 13.28 16.33
C HIS A 375 -1.72 13.67 17.64
N HIS A 376 -2.42 12.72 18.25
CA HIS A 376 -3.22 12.86 19.46
C HIS A 376 -2.34 13.19 20.67
N ALA A 377 -1.22 12.49 20.81
CA ALA A 377 -0.24 12.78 21.85
C ALA A 377 0.53 14.08 21.54
N PRO A 378 0.80 14.92 22.55
CA PRO A 378 1.54 16.16 22.34
C PRO A 378 2.97 15.89 21.90
N GLY A 379 3.50 16.82 21.09
CA GLY A 379 4.88 16.78 20.59
C GLY A 379 5.72 17.92 21.13
N ILE A 380 7.03 17.75 21.13
CA ILE A 380 8.03 18.81 21.39
C ILE A 380 8.86 19.00 20.13
N VAL A 381 8.95 20.24 19.65
CA VAL A 381 9.77 20.59 18.49
C VAL A 381 11.25 20.50 18.87
N THR A 382 11.98 19.53 18.32
CA THR A 382 13.39 19.28 18.64
C THR A 382 14.33 20.02 17.70
N ASP A 383 13.94 20.19 16.44
CA ASP A 383 14.75 20.91 15.45
C ASP A 383 13.93 21.58 14.35
N VAL A 384 14.49 22.65 13.77
CA VAL A 384 13.88 23.43 12.70
C VAL A 384 14.97 23.83 11.72
N MET A 385 14.90 23.30 10.51
CA MET A 385 15.90 23.52 9.46
C MET A 385 15.31 24.33 8.32
N HIS A 386 15.85 25.53 8.10
CA HIS A 386 15.49 26.35 6.95
C HIS A 386 16.42 26.09 5.77
N THR A 387 15.86 25.86 4.61
CA THR A 387 16.59 25.77 3.34
C THR A 387 16.05 26.80 2.36
N LYS A 388 16.79 27.07 1.27
CA LYS A 388 16.30 27.93 0.18
C LYS A 388 15.01 27.40 -0.47
N LYS A 389 14.75 26.10 -0.35
CA LYS A 389 13.65 25.41 -1.02
C LYS A 389 12.51 25.04 -0.07
N GLY A 390 12.62 25.30 1.23
CA GLY A 390 11.65 24.79 2.18
C GLY A 390 12.07 24.93 3.63
N VAL A 391 11.23 24.42 4.53
CA VAL A 391 11.55 24.22 5.94
C VAL A 391 11.24 22.78 6.34
N SER A 392 12.05 22.22 7.23
CA SER A 392 11.82 20.93 7.88
C SER A 392 11.71 21.15 9.38
N VAL A 393 10.61 20.70 9.97
CA VAL A 393 10.34 20.75 11.41
C VAL A 393 10.36 19.32 11.94
N VAL A 394 11.21 19.06 12.94
CA VAL A 394 11.33 17.77 13.60
C VAL A 394 10.63 17.83 14.96
N VAL A 395 9.70 16.90 15.18
CA VAL A 395 8.89 16.84 16.40
C VAL A 395 9.04 15.48 17.06
N LYS A 396 9.45 15.46 18.33
CA LYS A 396 9.49 14.26 19.18
C LYS A 396 8.17 14.09 19.91
N ASN A 397 7.67 12.87 19.98
CA ASN A 397 6.41 12.52 20.62
C ASN A 397 6.58 11.26 21.47
N GLN A 398 5.94 11.24 22.63
CA GLN A 398 5.79 10.06 23.48
C GLN A 398 4.31 9.67 23.55
N ALA A 399 3.98 8.48 23.05
CA ALA A 399 2.61 8.01 22.91
C ALA A 399 2.38 6.74 23.76
N PRO A 400 1.56 6.83 24.84
CA PRO A 400 1.11 5.66 25.61
C PRO A 400 0.46 4.59 24.73
N MET A 401 0.36 3.36 25.25
CA MET A 401 -0.44 2.32 24.57
C MET A 401 -1.92 2.70 24.62
N ASP A 402 -2.62 2.53 23.50
CA ASP A 402 -4.05 2.83 23.40
C ASP A 402 -4.84 1.64 22.83
N VAL A 403 -6.17 1.67 22.99
CA VAL A 403 -7.08 0.68 22.39
C VAL A 403 -6.90 0.68 20.86
N GLY A 404 -6.80 -0.52 20.30
CA GLY A 404 -6.52 -0.75 18.87
C GLY A 404 -5.03 -0.82 18.52
N ASP A 405 -4.12 -0.48 19.43
CA ASP A 405 -2.69 -0.71 19.25
C ASP A 405 -2.36 -2.21 19.29
N LYS A 406 -1.17 -2.55 18.79
CA LYS A 406 -0.73 -3.94 18.66
C LYS A 406 0.39 -4.26 19.63
N LEU A 407 0.11 -5.20 20.53
CA LEU A 407 1.05 -5.78 21.48
C LEU A 407 1.43 -7.19 21.00
N THR A 408 2.66 -7.62 21.22
CA THR A 408 3.07 -8.99 20.87
C THR A 408 4.17 -9.50 21.79
N GLY A 409 4.13 -10.79 22.10
CA GLY A 409 5.29 -11.50 22.61
C GLY A 409 6.28 -11.87 21.50
N ARG A 410 7.30 -12.65 21.85
CA ARG A 410 8.36 -13.11 20.93
C ARG A 410 7.99 -14.36 20.12
N PHE A 411 6.89 -15.02 20.47
CA PHE A 411 6.53 -16.32 19.89
C PHE A 411 5.43 -16.21 18.83
N GLY A 412 5.29 -15.06 18.18
CA GLY A 412 4.26 -14.82 17.17
C GLY A 412 2.84 -14.72 17.73
N ASP A 413 2.71 -14.38 19.01
CA ASP A 413 1.47 -14.20 19.78
C ASP A 413 1.06 -12.72 19.81
N LYS A 414 0.73 -12.23 18.62
CA LYS A 414 0.34 -10.84 18.42
C LYS A 414 -1.14 -10.65 18.70
N GLY A 415 -1.44 -9.64 19.50
CA GLY A 415 -2.80 -9.21 19.80
C GLY A 415 -3.06 -7.73 19.55
N VAL A 416 -4.33 -7.37 19.49
CA VAL A 416 -4.80 -5.99 19.51
C VAL A 416 -5.28 -5.69 20.92
N VAL A 417 -4.85 -4.55 21.49
CA VAL A 417 -5.36 -4.09 22.78
C VAL A 417 -6.83 -3.75 22.58
N ALA A 418 -7.72 -4.54 23.19
CA ALA A 418 -9.16 -4.34 23.08
C ALA A 418 -9.70 -3.43 24.19
N GLU A 419 -9.04 -3.44 25.35
CA GLU A 419 -9.45 -2.68 26.52
C GLU A 419 -8.24 -2.36 27.42
N ILE A 420 -8.29 -1.18 28.04
CA ILE A 420 -7.38 -0.74 29.09
C ILE A 420 -8.21 -0.63 30.36
N VAL A 421 -7.92 -1.47 31.36
CA VAL A 421 -8.69 -1.59 32.60
C VAL A 421 -7.97 -0.82 33.72
N PRO A 422 -8.67 -0.01 34.52
CA PRO A 422 -8.10 0.62 35.71
C PRO A 422 -7.43 -0.40 36.66
N ASP A 423 -6.29 -0.04 37.25
CA ASP A 423 -5.50 -0.97 38.09
C ASP A 423 -6.30 -1.52 39.30
N ASP A 424 -7.27 -0.76 39.81
CA ASP A 424 -8.13 -1.17 40.92
C ASP A 424 -9.18 -2.21 40.53
N GLN A 425 -9.61 -2.20 39.26
CA GLN A 425 -10.57 -3.12 38.63
C GLN A 425 -9.90 -4.32 37.96
N MET A 426 -8.59 -4.25 37.75
CA MET A 426 -7.81 -5.30 37.13
C MET A 426 -7.73 -6.54 38.03
N PRO A 427 -7.83 -7.78 37.49
CA PRO A 427 -7.65 -9.00 38.28
C PRO A 427 -6.31 -8.99 39.04
N LYS A 428 -6.33 -9.48 40.29
CA LYS A 428 -5.22 -9.38 41.25
C LYS A 428 -4.79 -10.77 41.73
N ASP A 429 -3.55 -10.88 42.17
CA ASP A 429 -3.09 -12.05 42.93
C ASP A 429 -3.65 -12.04 44.37
N ARG A 430 -3.21 -12.99 45.19
CA ARG A 430 -3.64 -13.11 46.60
C ARG A 430 -3.11 -11.96 47.47
N GLU A 431 -2.00 -11.36 47.07
CA GLU A 431 -1.34 -10.24 47.72
C GLU A 431 -1.97 -8.88 47.34
N GLY A 432 -2.92 -8.86 46.39
CA GLY A 432 -3.65 -7.67 45.95
C GLY A 432 -2.94 -6.88 44.85
N SER A 433 -1.89 -7.42 44.24
CA SER A 433 -1.17 -6.75 43.15
C SER A 433 -1.83 -7.06 41.79
N PRO A 434 -2.20 -6.05 40.99
CA PRO A 434 -2.88 -6.27 39.70
C PRO A 434 -1.96 -6.92 38.66
N PHE A 435 -2.53 -7.78 37.82
CA PHE A 435 -1.86 -8.25 36.60
C PHE A 435 -1.83 -7.14 35.56
N GLU A 436 -0.82 -7.15 34.71
CA GLU A 436 -0.60 -6.10 33.72
C GLU A 436 -1.18 -6.43 32.35
N VAL A 437 -1.21 -7.72 31.98
CA VAL A 437 -1.74 -8.23 30.72
C VAL A 437 -2.58 -9.48 30.96
N LEU A 438 -3.79 -9.51 30.40
CA LEU A 438 -4.62 -10.71 30.32
C LEU A 438 -4.65 -11.22 28.89
N VAL A 439 -4.32 -12.49 28.72
CA VAL A 439 -4.33 -13.18 27.44
C VAL A 439 -5.27 -14.37 27.49
N SER A 440 -5.91 -14.68 26.36
CA SER A 440 -6.76 -15.86 26.27
C SER A 440 -5.90 -17.14 26.21
N PRO A 441 -6.20 -18.17 27.03
CA PRO A 441 -5.51 -19.46 26.94
C PRO A 441 -5.75 -20.19 25.61
N LEU A 442 -6.83 -19.86 24.87
CA LEU A 442 -7.12 -20.46 23.57
C LEU A 442 -6.02 -20.17 22.52
N GLY A 443 -5.36 -19.01 22.65
CA GLY A 443 -4.25 -18.63 21.79
C GLY A 443 -3.00 -19.49 21.97
N LEU A 444 -2.87 -20.22 23.09
CA LEU A 444 -1.73 -21.09 23.34
C LEU A 444 -1.91 -22.47 22.69
N ILE A 445 -3.09 -23.07 22.89
CA ILE A 445 -3.41 -24.44 22.44
C ILE A 445 -3.52 -24.51 20.92
N SER A 446 -4.34 -23.64 20.32
CA SER A 446 -4.59 -23.62 18.86
C SER A 446 -3.31 -23.39 18.06
N ARG A 447 -2.33 -22.69 18.64
CA ARG A 447 -1.08 -22.29 17.99
C ARG A 447 0.09 -23.23 18.26
N ILE A 448 -0.05 -24.15 19.22
CA ILE A 448 1.04 -25.00 19.74
C ILE A 448 2.23 -24.12 20.14
N ASN A 449 2.01 -23.31 21.19
CA ASN A 449 3.00 -22.32 21.63
C ASN A 449 3.37 -22.45 23.14
N PRO A 450 3.87 -23.62 23.58
CA PRO A 450 4.18 -23.88 24.98
C PRO A 450 5.36 -23.06 25.53
N ALA A 451 6.24 -22.53 24.67
CA ALA A 451 7.37 -21.69 25.09
C ALA A 451 6.92 -20.44 25.85
N GLN A 452 5.70 -19.94 25.60
CA GLN A 452 5.13 -18.83 26.36
C GLN A 452 4.93 -19.17 27.85
N VAL A 453 4.61 -20.42 28.17
CA VAL A 453 4.42 -20.90 29.55
C VAL A 453 5.76 -20.92 30.28
N ILE A 454 6.79 -21.45 29.63
CA ILE A 454 8.13 -21.54 30.19
C ILE A 454 8.75 -20.14 30.37
N GLU A 455 8.56 -19.24 29.40
CA GLU A 455 8.93 -17.82 29.55
C GLU A 455 8.25 -17.20 30.77
N ALA A 456 6.93 -17.40 30.91
CA ALA A 456 6.15 -16.87 32.03
C ALA A 456 6.66 -17.37 33.39
N ALA A 457 6.94 -18.68 33.49
CA ALA A 457 7.44 -19.33 34.69
C ALA A 457 8.85 -18.86 35.09
N LEU A 458 9.82 -18.98 34.18
CA LEU A 458 11.20 -18.56 34.44
C LEU A 458 11.31 -17.04 34.63
N GLY A 459 10.46 -16.27 33.95
CA GLY A 459 10.34 -14.82 34.15
C GLY A 459 9.95 -14.45 35.58
N LYS A 460 9.07 -15.21 36.25
CA LYS A 460 8.76 -14.99 37.68
C LYS A 460 10.00 -15.16 38.55
N VAL A 461 10.75 -16.22 38.31
CA VAL A 461 11.98 -16.51 39.06
C VAL A 461 12.98 -15.38 38.84
N ALA A 462 13.23 -15.00 37.59
CA ALA A 462 14.16 -13.93 37.22
C ALA A 462 13.77 -12.59 37.82
N ALA A 463 12.47 -12.25 37.84
CA ALA A 463 11.99 -11.02 38.45
C ALA A 463 12.18 -11.01 39.98
N LYS A 464 12.03 -12.16 40.64
CA LYS A 464 12.25 -12.30 42.09
C LYS A 464 13.74 -12.25 42.45
N THR A 465 14.62 -12.79 41.61
CA THR A 465 16.07 -12.88 41.88
C THR A 465 16.87 -11.71 41.31
N GLY A 466 16.30 -10.96 40.35
CA GLY A 466 17.00 -9.93 39.58
C GLY A 466 17.98 -10.48 38.54
N GLN A 467 18.00 -11.80 38.31
CA GLN A 467 18.93 -12.46 37.40
C GLN A 467 18.19 -13.05 36.19
N PRO A 468 18.51 -12.61 34.95
CA PRO A 468 17.88 -13.17 33.76
C PRO A 468 18.36 -14.60 33.48
N PHE A 469 17.49 -15.43 32.91
CA PHE A 469 17.86 -16.73 32.38
C PHE A 469 18.38 -16.59 30.96
N LYS A 470 19.54 -17.17 30.64
CA LYS A 470 20.04 -17.30 29.26
C LYS A 470 19.98 -18.76 28.87
N LEU A 471 19.01 -19.13 28.02
CA LEU A 471 18.72 -20.52 27.67
C LEU A 471 19.38 -20.89 26.35
N LYS A 472 20.11 -22.01 26.31
CA LYS A 472 20.65 -22.57 25.07
C LYS A 472 19.54 -23.31 24.33
N ASP A 473 19.28 -22.90 23.09
CA ASP A 473 18.37 -23.64 22.22
C ASP A 473 19.04 -24.89 21.64
N PHE A 474 18.23 -25.91 21.32
CA PHE A 474 18.69 -27.20 20.81
C PHE A 474 19.62 -27.98 21.76
N ASP A 475 19.56 -27.72 23.08
CA ASP A 475 20.20 -28.57 24.08
C ASP A 475 19.38 -29.84 24.31
N ASN A 476 19.91 -30.99 23.89
CA ASN A 476 19.26 -32.29 24.03
C ASN A 476 19.36 -32.88 25.45
N LYS A 477 20.08 -32.24 26.38
CA LYS A 477 20.31 -32.75 27.74
C LYS A 477 19.32 -32.22 28.78
N THR A 478 18.69 -31.08 28.49
CA THR A 478 17.84 -30.37 29.46
C THR A 478 16.38 -30.44 29.04
N ASP A 479 15.54 -31.09 29.86
CA ASP A 479 14.09 -30.91 29.75
C ASP A 479 13.72 -29.54 30.34
N LEU A 480 13.36 -28.60 29.46
CA LEU A 480 13.03 -27.22 29.84
C LEU A 480 11.80 -27.11 30.73
N ILE A 481 10.86 -28.08 30.66
CA ILE A 481 9.67 -28.11 31.50
C ILE A 481 10.09 -28.48 32.93
N GLU A 482 10.84 -29.57 33.07
CA GLU A 482 11.34 -30.02 34.37
C GLU A 482 12.27 -28.97 35.00
N PHE A 483 13.13 -28.35 34.18
CA PHE A 483 14.00 -27.26 34.61
C PHE A 483 13.21 -26.07 35.17
N ALA A 484 12.18 -25.61 34.45
CA ALA A 484 11.35 -24.50 34.91
C ALA A 484 10.58 -24.83 36.20
N GLN A 485 10.04 -26.05 36.32
CA GLN A 485 9.38 -26.50 37.54
C GLN A 485 10.33 -26.56 38.74
N LYS A 486 11.56 -27.06 38.55
CA LYS A 486 12.59 -27.11 39.59
C LYS A 486 13.00 -25.70 40.05
N GLU A 487 13.23 -24.78 39.13
CA GLU A 487 13.60 -23.40 39.48
C GLU A 487 12.44 -22.66 40.18
N LEU A 488 11.19 -22.87 39.77
CA LEU A 488 10.03 -22.36 40.50
C LEU A 488 9.98 -22.90 41.94
N ALA A 489 10.08 -24.22 42.12
CA ALA A 489 10.03 -24.87 43.43
C ALA A 489 11.16 -24.41 44.35
N LYS A 490 12.39 -24.32 43.83
CA LYS A 490 13.59 -23.81 44.53
C LYS A 490 13.39 -22.40 45.07
N HIS A 491 12.64 -21.56 44.38
CA HIS A 491 12.35 -20.19 44.78
C HIS A 491 10.98 -20.02 45.46
N GLY A 492 10.28 -21.12 45.78
CA GLY A 492 8.97 -21.09 46.44
C GLY A 492 7.90 -20.38 45.61
N LEU A 493 7.96 -20.51 44.29
CA LEU A 493 7.01 -19.95 43.34
C LEU A 493 6.19 -21.07 42.70
N SER A 494 4.98 -20.75 42.25
CA SER A 494 4.16 -21.65 41.44
C SER A 494 3.97 -21.06 40.04
N ASP A 495 3.81 -21.92 39.05
CA ASP A 495 3.37 -21.56 37.70
C ASP A 495 1.91 -21.09 37.69
N THR A 496 1.09 -21.61 38.60
CA THR A 496 -0.32 -21.24 38.75
C THR A 496 -0.61 -20.50 40.06
N GLU A 497 -1.55 -19.57 40.01
CA GLU A 497 -1.96 -18.77 41.16
C GLU A 497 -3.48 -18.64 41.23
N ASP A 498 -4.00 -18.31 42.42
CA ASP A 498 -5.39 -17.89 42.52
C ASP A 498 -5.49 -16.42 42.14
N VAL A 499 -6.43 -16.11 41.24
CA VAL A 499 -6.70 -14.77 40.76
C VAL A 499 -8.03 -14.29 41.32
N ILE A 500 -8.06 -13.06 41.81
CA ILE A 500 -9.25 -12.42 42.39
C ILE A 500 -9.73 -11.34 41.41
N ASP A 501 -10.97 -11.45 40.96
CA ASP A 501 -11.65 -10.36 40.23
C ASP A 501 -12.16 -9.33 41.25
N PRO A 502 -11.60 -8.11 41.29
CA PRO A 502 -11.96 -7.11 42.30
C PRO A 502 -13.39 -6.57 42.14
N GLU A 503 -13.97 -6.62 40.94
CA GLU A 503 -15.34 -6.13 40.73
C GLU A 503 -16.39 -7.11 41.25
N THR A 504 -16.18 -8.40 41.02
CA THR A 504 -17.15 -9.44 41.42
C THR A 504 -16.82 -10.09 42.76
N GLY A 505 -15.59 -9.89 43.27
CA GLY A 505 -15.05 -10.63 44.41
C GLY A 505 -14.79 -12.10 44.12
N ARG A 506 -14.95 -12.56 42.87
CA ARG A 506 -14.83 -13.97 42.50
C ARG A 506 -13.37 -14.39 42.54
N LYS A 507 -13.12 -15.50 43.24
CA LYS A 507 -11.83 -16.19 43.26
C LYS A 507 -11.78 -17.27 42.18
N ILE A 508 -10.76 -17.21 41.33
CA ILE A 508 -10.50 -18.16 40.23
C ILE A 508 -9.20 -18.89 40.55
N GLY A 509 -9.29 -20.18 40.87
CA GLY A 509 -8.11 -20.97 41.25
C GLY A 509 -7.36 -21.56 40.07
N GLY A 510 -6.06 -21.79 40.24
CA GLY A 510 -5.22 -22.53 39.28
C GLY A 510 -5.01 -21.83 37.94
N VAL A 511 -4.97 -20.49 37.93
CA VAL A 511 -4.73 -19.72 36.70
C VAL A 511 -3.24 -19.71 36.40
N LEU A 512 -2.84 -20.00 35.17
CA LEU A 512 -1.45 -19.83 34.74
C LEU A 512 -1.09 -18.34 34.76
N THR A 513 -0.06 -18.00 35.52
CA THR A 513 0.44 -16.61 35.63
C THR A 513 1.96 -16.57 35.50
N GLY A 514 2.52 -15.41 35.13
CA GLY A 514 3.96 -15.26 35.05
C GLY A 514 4.44 -13.87 34.63
N GLN A 515 5.72 -13.75 34.33
CA GLN A 515 6.27 -12.55 33.70
C GLN A 515 6.71 -12.83 32.28
N ARG A 516 6.18 -12.07 31.33
CA ARG A 516 6.44 -12.27 29.90
C ARG A 516 6.93 -11.00 29.24
N PHE A 517 7.77 -11.16 28.23
CA PHE A 517 8.29 -10.05 27.46
C PHE A 517 7.33 -9.67 26.33
N PHE A 518 6.89 -8.42 26.29
CA PHE A 518 6.04 -7.88 25.24
C PHE A 518 6.62 -6.64 24.58
N MET A 519 6.34 -6.50 23.29
CA MET A 519 6.75 -5.38 22.45
C MET A 519 5.53 -4.63 21.92
N LYS A 520 5.60 -3.29 21.89
CA LYS A 520 4.63 -2.45 21.16
C LYS A 520 5.05 -2.33 19.70
N LEU A 521 4.14 -2.61 18.78
CA LEU A 521 4.42 -2.55 17.34
C LEU A 521 4.08 -1.18 16.74
N HIS A 522 4.81 -0.77 15.70
CA HIS A 522 4.57 0.48 14.93
C HIS A 522 3.19 0.59 14.26
N HIS A 523 2.37 -0.45 14.33
CA HIS A 523 1.02 -0.50 13.76
C HIS A 523 -0.02 0.02 14.75
N THR A 524 0.05 1.32 15.08
CA THR A 524 -0.85 1.98 16.04
C THR A 524 -2.28 2.14 15.52
N SER A 525 -3.24 2.38 16.42
CA SER A 525 -4.65 2.67 16.12
C SER A 525 -4.80 3.99 15.38
N GLU A 526 -4.16 5.05 15.89
CA GLU A 526 -4.16 6.41 15.33
C GLU A 526 -3.80 6.42 13.84
N SER A 527 -2.69 5.78 13.46
CA SER A 527 -2.23 5.73 12.06
C SER A 527 -3.21 5.04 11.09
N LYS A 528 -4.17 4.28 11.63
CA LYS A 528 -5.16 3.52 10.85
C LYS A 528 -6.54 4.14 10.87
N ALA A 529 -6.86 4.90 11.93
CA ALA A 529 -8.12 5.59 12.10
C ALA A 529 -8.24 6.70 11.04
N GLN A 530 -9.25 6.59 10.20
CA GLN A 530 -9.54 7.54 9.13
C GLN A 530 -11.04 7.73 9.05
N GLY A 531 -11.47 8.99 8.96
CA GLY A 531 -12.84 9.38 8.69
C GLY A 531 -12.87 10.29 7.48
N ARG A 532 -13.89 10.13 6.62
CA ARG A 532 -14.12 11.01 5.48
C ARG A 532 -15.61 11.23 5.33
N ALA A 533 -16.07 12.48 5.50
CA ALA A 533 -17.38 12.90 5.01
C ALA A 533 -17.34 13.14 3.51
N MET A 534 -16.81 14.31 3.11
CA MET A 534 -16.60 14.76 1.74
C MET A 534 -15.18 15.33 1.67
N GLY A 535 -14.56 15.36 0.50
CA GLY A 535 -13.20 15.89 0.38
C GLY A 535 -12.79 16.10 -1.08
N ALA A 536 -11.50 16.02 -1.37
CA ALA A 536 -11.01 16.17 -2.74
C ALA A 536 -11.59 15.10 -3.70
N TYR A 537 -11.74 15.48 -4.97
CA TYR A 537 -12.19 14.62 -6.05
C TYR A 537 -11.14 14.56 -7.15
N THR A 538 -11.09 13.44 -7.86
CA THR A 538 -10.28 13.29 -9.07
C THR A 538 -10.84 14.16 -10.20
N ALA A 539 -10.07 14.34 -11.28
CA ALA A 539 -10.54 15.02 -12.49
C ALA A 539 -11.80 14.38 -13.13
N GLU A 540 -12.08 13.11 -12.81
CA GLU A 540 -13.28 12.40 -13.26
C GLU A 540 -14.47 12.54 -12.30
N GLY A 541 -14.33 13.41 -11.28
CA GLY A 541 -15.38 13.68 -10.29
C GLY A 541 -15.58 12.57 -9.27
N THR A 542 -14.69 11.57 -9.18
CA THR A 542 -14.78 10.50 -8.16
C THR A 542 -14.00 10.85 -6.90
N PRO A 543 -14.44 10.44 -5.70
CA PRO A 543 -13.72 10.70 -4.45
C PRO A 543 -12.25 10.28 -4.53
N ALA A 544 -11.34 11.19 -4.19
CA ALA A 544 -9.91 10.98 -4.30
C ALA A 544 -9.40 10.01 -3.21
N LYS A 545 -8.38 9.22 -3.57
CA LYS A 545 -7.68 8.32 -2.64
C LYS A 545 -6.41 8.98 -2.13
N GLY A 546 -5.94 8.57 -0.94
CA GLY A 546 -4.69 9.02 -0.34
C GLY A 546 -4.91 9.98 0.84
N GLY A 547 -3.94 10.06 1.74
CA GLY A 547 -4.02 10.86 2.96
C GLY A 547 -4.91 10.26 4.07
N SER A 548 -5.05 11.01 5.16
CA SER A 548 -5.93 10.74 6.31
C SER A 548 -7.42 10.75 5.92
N GLU A 549 -7.81 11.57 4.96
CA GLU A 549 -9.18 11.68 4.42
C GLU A 549 -9.41 10.86 3.13
N GLY A 550 -8.53 9.91 2.82
CA GLY A 550 -8.58 9.18 1.56
C GLY A 550 -9.80 8.27 1.42
N ALA A 551 -10.57 8.46 0.34
CA ALA A 551 -11.77 7.67 0.07
C ALA A 551 -11.50 6.16 -0.02
N LYS A 552 -12.48 5.38 0.41
CA LYS A 552 -12.47 3.90 0.33
C LYS A 552 -13.25 3.43 -0.87
N ARG A 553 -12.98 2.20 -1.27
CA ARG A 553 -13.54 1.62 -2.49
C ARG A 553 -14.52 0.52 -2.13
N ILE A 554 -15.70 0.57 -2.74
CA ILE A 554 -16.58 -0.58 -2.89
C ILE A 554 -16.12 -1.28 -4.18
N GLY A 555 -15.44 -2.40 -4.00
CA GLY A 555 -14.89 -3.24 -5.05
C GLY A 555 -15.91 -4.25 -5.58
N MET A 556 -15.43 -5.16 -6.44
CA MET A 556 -16.26 -6.21 -7.02
C MET A 556 -16.78 -7.21 -5.98
N LEU A 557 -15.97 -7.56 -4.97
CA LEU A 557 -16.39 -8.48 -3.92
C LEU A 557 -17.44 -7.83 -3.00
N ASP A 558 -17.23 -6.56 -2.64
CA ASP A 558 -18.20 -5.79 -1.85
C ASP A 558 -19.52 -5.62 -2.61
N LEU A 559 -19.46 -5.33 -3.92
CA LEU A 559 -20.63 -5.27 -4.77
C LEU A 559 -21.34 -6.63 -4.85
N GLY A 560 -20.59 -7.73 -4.96
CA GLY A 560 -21.13 -9.09 -4.94
C GLY A 560 -21.90 -9.37 -3.65
N ALA A 561 -21.33 -9.02 -2.50
CA ALA A 561 -21.98 -9.14 -1.20
C ALA A 561 -23.25 -8.27 -1.10
N LEU A 562 -23.18 -7.00 -1.51
CA LEU A 562 -24.35 -6.13 -1.52
C LEU A 562 -25.47 -6.66 -2.45
N LEU A 563 -25.11 -7.23 -3.59
CA LEU A 563 -26.07 -7.84 -4.52
C LEU A 563 -26.69 -9.11 -3.92
N SER A 564 -25.91 -9.99 -3.27
CA SER A 564 -26.44 -11.21 -2.66
C SER A 564 -27.39 -10.91 -1.50
N HIS A 565 -27.17 -9.82 -0.78
CA HIS A 565 -28.09 -9.33 0.26
C HIS A 565 -29.29 -8.54 -0.30
N GLY A 566 -29.41 -8.37 -1.63
CA GLY A 566 -30.49 -7.59 -2.23
C GLY A 566 -30.43 -6.09 -1.93
N ALA A 567 -29.26 -5.57 -1.54
CA ALA A 567 -29.04 -4.19 -1.08
C ALA A 567 -28.96 -3.17 -2.24
N GLY A 568 -29.89 -3.24 -3.19
CA GLY A 568 -29.89 -2.41 -4.40
C GLY A 568 -29.97 -0.90 -4.13
N LYS A 569 -30.61 -0.48 -3.03
CA LYS A 569 -30.65 0.93 -2.59
C LYS A 569 -29.27 1.41 -2.13
N VAL A 570 -28.53 0.59 -1.39
CA VAL A 570 -27.16 0.90 -0.94
C VAL A 570 -26.22 1.00 -2.13
N ILE A 571 -26.34 0.08 -3.09
CA ILE A 571 -25.57 0.12 -4.34
C ILE A 571 -25.86 1.41 -5.11
N ARG A 572 -27.13 1.78 -5.24
CA ARG A 572 -27.53 3.01 -5.94
C ARG A 572 -26.97 4.25 -5.26
N ASP A 573 -27.07 4.35 -3.94
CA ASP A 573 -26.49 5.43 -3.14
C ASP A 573 -24.96 5.52 -3.30
N ALA A 574 -24.26 4.39 -3.13
CA ALA A 574 -22.81 4.30 -3.29
C ALA A 574 -22.32 4.73 -4.68
N LYS A 575 -23.15 4.57 -5.72
CA LYS A 575 -22.79 4.95 -7.10
C LYS A 575 -23.19 6.37 -7.46
N MET A 576 -24.41 6.77 -7.09
CA MET A 576 -25.01 8.01 -7.57
C MET A 576 -24.71 9.18 -6.64
N VAL A 577 -24.70 8.95 -5.32
CA VAL A 577 -24.61 10.00 -4.30
C VAL A 577 -23.20 10.09 -3.73
N ARG A 578 -22.68 8.99 -3.18
CA ARG A 578 -21.34 8.97 -2.54
C ARG A 578 -20.20 8.72 -3.52
N GLY A 579 -20.50 8.15 -4.68
CA GLY A 579 -19.50 7.71 -5.67
C GLY A 579 -18.95 8.81 -6.58
N GLN A 580 -19.48 10.03 -6.47
CA GLN A 580 -19.11 11.17 -7.32
C GLN A 580 -19.34 12.50 -6.58
N ALA A 581 -18.71 13.56 -7.07
CA ALA A 581 -18.92 14.92 -6.59
C ALA A 581 -20.35 15.38 -6.83
N ASN A 582 -21.06 15.71 -5.74
CA ASN A 582 -22.45 16.20 -5.79
C ASN A 582 -22.63 17.44 -4.88
N PRO A 583 -21.98 18.58 -5.16
CA PRO A 583 -21.97 19.72 -4.25
C PRO A 583 -23.36 20.32 -4.02
N GLU A 584 -24.22 20.39 -5.04
CA GLU A 584 -25.58 20.90 -4.90
C GLU A 584 -26.45 19.97 -4.04
N TYR A 585 -26.33 18.65 -4.24
CA TYR A 585 -27.04 17.65 -3.45
C TYR A 585 -26.69 17.80 -1.97
N TRP A 586 -25.40 17.80 -1.63
CA TRP A 586 -24.94 17.90 -0.25
C TRP A 586 -25.27 19.25 0.38
N SER A 587 -25.21 20.34 -0.39
CA SER A 587 -25.62 21.67 0.07
C SER A 587 -27.11 21.73 0.43
N GLN A 588 -27.99 21.19 -0.41
CA GLN A 588 -29.43 21.12 -0.13
C GLN A 588 -29.73 20.16 1.03
N PHE A 589 -29.04 19.02 1.07
CA PHE A 589 -29.18 18.03 2.13
C PHE A 589 -28.87 18.64 3.49
N MET A 590 -27.71 19.29 3.64
CA MET A 590 -27.30 19.95 4.89
C MET A 590 -28.21 21.13 5.25
N ALA A 591 -28.82 21.80 4.28
CA ALA A 591 -29.80 22.86 4.51
C ALA A 591 -31.18 22.35 4.97
N GLY A 592 -31.33 21.05 5.27
CA GLY A 592 -32.57 20.48 5.79
C GLY A 592 -33.50 19.88 4.72
N TYR A 593 -33.25 20.11 3.45
CA TYR A 593 -34.10 19.63 2.35
C TYR A 593 -33.88 18.15 2.04
N THR A 594 -34.79 17.56 1.25
CA THR A 594 -34.65 16.21 0.68
C THR A 594 -34.39 16.33 -0.81
N PRO A 595 -33.12 16.49 -1.24
CA PRO A 595 -32.79 16.66 -2.65
C PRO A 595 -33.16 15.42 -3.47
N PRO A 596 -33.51 15.58 -4.76
CA PRO A 596 -33.71 14.44 -5.66
C PRO A 596 -32.39 13.70 -5.90
N LEU A 597 -32.48 12.45 -6.37
CA LEU A 597 -31.28 11.68 -6.70
C LEU A 597 -30.45 12.39 -7.78
N PRO A 598 -29.11 12.41 -7.64
CA PRO A 598 -28.22 13.02 -8.62
C PRO A 598 -28.33 12.39 -10.02
N LYS A 599 -27.82 13.12 -11.01
CA LYS A 599 -27.76 12.70 -12.41
C LYS A 599 -26.80 11.52 -12.60
N VAL A 600 -26.87 10.94 -13.80
CA VAL A 600 -26.01 9.83 -14.25
C VAL A 600 -24.55 10.17 -13.97
N PRO A 601 -23.73 9.23 -13.43
CA PRO A 601 -22.37 9.57 -13.04
C PRO A 601 -21.48 9.98 -14.23
N HIS A 602 -20.62 10.98 -14.03
CA HIS A 602 -19.71 11.47 -15.07
C HIS A 602 -18.83 10.36 -15.66
N VAL A 603 -18.40 9.39 -14.85
CA VAL A 603 -17.63 8.22 -15.29
C VAL A 603 -18.43 7.36 -16.29
N TYR A 604 -19.74 7.22 -16.09
CA TYR A 604 -20.60 6.49 -17.03
C TYR A 604 -20.77 7.26 -18.33
N GLU A 605 -20.96 8.59 -18.27
CA GLU A 605 -21.02 9.44 -19.47
C GLU A 605 -19.71 9.36 -20.26
N LYS A 606 -18.56 9.42 -19.57
CA LYS A 606 -17.24 9.24 -20.17
C LYS A 606 -17.11 7.88 -20.85
N PHE A 607 -17.56 6.80 -20.20
CA PHE A 607 -17.55 5.46 -20.81
C PHE A 607 -18.37 5.39 -22.09
N VAL A 608 -19.61 5.88 -22.08
CA VAL A 608 -20.48 5.89 -23.26
C VAL A 608 -19.87 6.77 -24.36
N ASN A 609 -19.32 7.92 -24.01
CA ASN A 609 -18.67 8.82 -24.97
C ASN A 609 -17.38 8.23 -25.55
N GLN A 610 -16.60 7.47 -24.77
CA GLN A 610 -15.43 6.76 -25.29
C GLN A 610 -15.82 5.64 -26.26
N LEU A 611 -16.92 4.91 -26.02
CA LEU A 611 -17.47 3.96 -27.00
C LEU A 611 -17.89 4.68 -28.30
N LYS A 612 -18.58 5.82 -28.18
CA LYS A 612 -18.93 6.65 -29.33
C LYS A 612 -17.71 7.12 -30.12
N ALA A 613 -16.69 7.58 -29.42
CA ALA A 613 -15.43 8.02 -30.03
C ALA A 613 -14.64 6.87 -30.69
N SER A 614 -14.86 5.62 -30.27
CA SER A 614 -14.28 4.42 -30.88
C SER A 614 -15.07 3.92 -32.10
N GLY A 615 -16.01 4.70 -32.63
CA GLY A 615 -16.86 4.30 -33.76
C GLY A 615 -18.00 3.34 -33.40
N ILE A 616 -18.38 3.25 -32.12
CA ILE A 616 -19.50 2.41 -31.64
C ILE A 616 -20.65 3.32 -31.20
N ASN A 617 -21.81 3.19 -31.85
CA ASN A 617 -23.01 3.90 -31.41
C ASN A 617 -23.76 3.11 -30.32
N VAL A 618 -24.06 3.79 -29.22
CA VAL A 618 -24.82 3.23 -28.09
C VAL A 618 -26.16 3.96 -28.01
N VAL A 619 -27.22 3.27 -28.43
CA VAL A 619 -28.58 3.81 -28.49
C VAL A 619 -29.44 3.12 -27.44
N ARG A 620 -30.01 3.90 -26.52
CA ARG A 620 -30.90 3.38 -25.49
C ARG A 620 -32.35 3.40 -25.98
N THR A 621 -33.01 2.25 -25.93
CA THR A 621 -34.44 2.09 -26.25
C THR A 621 -35.14 1.47 -25.04
N GLY A 622 -35.80 2.31 -24.23
CA GLY A 622 -36.40 1.89 -22.96
C GLY A 622 -35.37 1.31 -21.98
N THR A 623 -35.53 0.03 -21.64
CA THR A 623 -34.63 -0.73 -20.76
C THR A 623 -33.48 -1.43 -21.49
N LYS A 624 -33.48 -1.42 -22.83
CA LYS A 624 -32.44 -2.06 -23.65
C LYS A 624 -31.45 -1.01 -24.16
N SER A 625 -30.18 -1.38 -24.24
CA SER A 625 -29.14 -0.62 -24.93
C SER A 625 -28.71 -1.40 -26.16
N ASN A 626 -28.90 -0.81 -27.34
CA ASN A 626 -28.45 -1.37 -28.60
C ASN A 626 -27.06 -0.80 -28.89
N ILE A 627 -26.11 -1.70 -29.13
CA ILE A 627 -24.73 -1.38 -29.49
C ILE A 627 -24.59 -1.71 -30.97
N MET A 628 -24.28 -0.71 -31.79
CA MET A 628 -24.16 -0.84 -33.24
C MET A 628 -22.95 -0.05 -33.76
N ALA A 629 -22.56 -0.29 -35.01
CA ALA A 629 -21.55 0.52 -35.66
C ALA A 629 -22.02 1.97 -35.79
N MET A 630 -21.10 2.91 -35.58
CA MET A 630 -21.39 4.31 -35.86
C MET A 630 -21.35 4.58 -37.37
N THR A 631 -22.36 5.30 -37.85
CA THR A 631 -22.49 5.73 -39.26
C THR A 631 -22.17 7.22 -39.41
N ASP A 632 -21.96 7.70 -40.64
CA ASP A 632 -21.75 9.14 -40.90
C ASP A 632 -22.93 10.00 -40.41
N LYS A 633 -24.16 9.47 -40.51
CA LYS A 633 -25.37 10.14 -40.00
C LYS A 633 -25.32 10.32 -38.48
N ASP A 634 -24.82 9.32 -37.76
CA ASP A 634 -24.66 9.40 -36.31
C ASP A 634 -23.58 10.42 -35.92
N VAL A 635 -22.47 10.45 -36.66
CA VAL A 635 -21.40 11.44 -36.43
C VAL A 635 -21.90 12.85 -36.71
N ASP A 636 -22.67 13.06 -37.77
CA ASP A 636 -23.31 14.36 -38.06
C ASP A 636 -24.31 14.76 -36.98
N ALA A 637 -25.09 13.82 -36.45
CA ALA A 637 -26.02 14.10 -35.35
C ALA A 637 -25.28 14.52 -34.05
N LEU A 638 -24.09 13.97 -33.80
CA LEU A 638 -23.26 14.32 -32.64
C LEU A 638 -22.50 15.65 -32.85
N ALA A 639 -21.77 15.77 -33.96
CA ALA A 639 -20.82 16.86 -34.21
C ALA A 639 -21.43 18.04 -34.99
N GLY A 640 -22.55 17.87 -35.69
CA GLY A 640 -23.11 18.89 -36.57
C GLY A 640 -22.09 19.37 -37.61
N ALA A 641 -22.01 20.69 -37.81
CA ALA A 641 -21.04 21.32 -38.72
C ALA A 641 -19.64 21.53 -38.11
N ARG A 642 -19.36 21.04 -36.89
CA ARG A 642 -18.10 21.29 -36.18
C ARG A 642 -16.98 20.35 -36.66
N GLU A 643 -16.23 20.81 -37.64
CA GLU A 643 -15.12 20.07 -38.25
C GLU A 643 -13.77 20.64 -37.82
N LEU A 644 -12.86 19.77 -37.39
CA LEU A 644 -11.49 20.15 -37.08
C LEU A 644 -10.64 20.20 -38.34
N LYS A 645 -9.79 21.21 -38.45
CA LYS A 645 -8.96 21.49 -39.64
C LYS A 645 -7.46 21.44 -39.37
N SER A 646 -7.06 21.32 -38.10
CA SER A 646 -5.66 21.30 -37.69
C SER A 646 -5.43 20.23 -36.64
N SER A 647 -4.29 19.55 -36.76
CA SER A 647 -3.82 18.55 -35.81
C SER A 647 -3.20 19.13 -34.53
N GLU A 648 -3.08 20.46 -34.46
CA GLU A 648 -2.53 21.15 -33.31
C GLU A 648 -3.45 21.09 -32.08
N THR A 649 -2.82 20.99 -30.90
CA THR A 649 -3.52 20.84 -29.62
C THR A 649 -3.77 22.19 -28.94
N VAL A 650 -2.72 22.78 -28.39
CA VAL A 650 -2.72 24.09 -27.72
C VAL A 650 -1.38 24.79 -27.93
N ASP A 651 -1.36 26.10 -27.77
CA ASP A 651 -0.12 26.86 -27.72
C ASP A 651 0.58 26.64 -26.36
N TRP A 652 1.57 25.75 -26.38
CA TRP A 652 2.41 25.43 -25.22
C TRP A 652 3.24 26.62 -24.74
N LYS A 653 3.61 27.56 -25.63
CA LYS A 653 4.36 28.78 -25.27
C LYS A 653 3.43 29.85 -24.70
N GLY A 654 2.19 29.92 -25.18
CA GLY A 654 1.14 30.86 -24.79
C GLY A 654 0.28 30.45 -23.59
N ARG A 655 0.81 29.63 -22.66
CA ARG A 655 0.08 29.13 -21.47
C ARG A 655 -1.18 28.30 -21.81
N LEU A 656 -1.04 27.34 -22.72
CA LEU A 656 -2.11 26.42 -23.14
C LEU A 656 -3.27 27.12 -23.87
N LYS A 657 -3.03 28.23 -24.58
CA LYS A 657 -4.10 28.89 -25.34
C LYS A 657 -4.63 27.96 -26.45
N PRO A 658 -5.96 27.82 -26.60
CA PRO A 658 -6.55 27.14 -27.75
C PRO A 658 -6.06 27.67 -29.09
N ILE A 659 -5.86 26.78 -30.05
CA ILE A 659 -5.48 27.12 -31.43
C ILE A 659 -6.73 27.03 -32.32
N ALA A 660 -6.91 28.03 -33.19
CA ALA A 660 -8.02 28.07 -34.14
C ALA A 660 -7.97 26.87 -35.11
N GLY A 661 -9.10 26.19 -35.29
CA GLY A 661 -9.24 24.96 -36.07
C GLY A 661 -8.64 23.70 -35.44
N GLY A 662 -7.96 23.81 -34.30
CA GLY A 662 -7.27 22.71 -33.61
C GLY A 662 -8.15 21.93 -32.63
N LEU A 663 -7.58 20.92 -31.97
CA LEU A 663 -8.28 19.97 -31.09
C LEU A 663 -8.97 20.63 -29.87
N PHE A 664 -8.59 21.85 -29.49
CA PHE A 664 -9.16 22.60 -28.37
C PHE A 664 -9.82 23.91 -28.80
N ASP A 665 -10.14 24.11 -30.08
CA ASP A 665 -10.71 25.37 -30.60
C ASP A 665 -11.91 25.87 -29.77
N GLU A 666 -11.90 27.15 -29.39
CA GLU A 666 -12.93 27.77 -28.55
C GLU A 666 -14.31 27.79 -29.21
N THR A 667 -14.38 28.04 -30.52
CA THR A 667 -15.61 28.17 -31.29
C THR A 667 -16.22 26.82 -31.65
N LEU A 668 -15.39 25.83 -31.99
CA LEU A 668 -15.80 24.49 -32.42
C LEU A 668 -16.07 23.59 -31.21
N THR A 669 -15.12 23.52 -30.27
CA THR A 669 -15.17 22.53 -29.19
C THR A 669 -15.59 23.13 -27.84
N GLY A 670 -15.47 24.46 -27.69
CA GLY A 670 -15.72 25.15 -26.41
C GLY A 670 -14.46 25.38 -25.59
N GLY A 671 -13.28 25.19 -26.16
CA GLY A 671 -12.03 25.43 -25.44
C GLY A 671 -11.73 24.35 -24.41
N HIS A 672 -10.90 24.70 -23.44
CA HIS A 672 -10.66 23.89 -22.25
C HIS A 672 -11.96 23.66 -21.49
N GLY A 673 -12.25 22.40 -21.16
CA GLY A 673 -13.52 22.02 -20.50
C GLY A 673 -14.75 22.03 -21.43
N GLY A 674 -14.56 22.29 -22.73
CA GLY A 674 -15.63 22.24 -23.71
C GLY A 674 -16.29 20.86 -23.82
N ASN A 675 -17.62 20.83 -23.89
CA ASN A 675 -18.43 19.60 -23.97
C ASN A 675 -19.06 19.39 -25.36
N ARG A 676 -18.52 20.00 -26.42
CA ARG A 676 -19.05 19.87 -27.78
C ARG A 676 -18.28 18.82 -28.58
N TRP A 677 -19.01 17.90 -29.17
CA TRP A 677 -18.47 16.94 -30.14
C TRP A 677 -18.04 17.66 -31.42
N SER A 678 -16.96 17.19 -32.02
CA SER A 678 -16.49 17.62 -33.34
C SER A 678 -16.19 16.39 -34.21
N LYS A 679 -15.77 16.59 -35.45
CA LYS A 679 -15.44 15.50 -36.37
C LYS A 679 -14.19 15.79 -37.20
N ILE A 680 -13.55 14.73 -37.67
CA ILE A 680 -12.52 14.74 -38.71
C ILE A 680 -13.17 14.16 -39.97
N THR A 681 -13.14 14.89 -41.08
CA THR A 681 -13.61 14.39 -42.37
C THR A 681 -12.44 13.71 -43.08
N LEU A 682 -12.60 12.43 -43.41
CA LEU A 682 -11.61 11.64 -44.10
C LEU A 682 -11.59 12.01 -45.60
N HIS A 683 -10.39 12.00 -46.19
CA HIS A 683 -10.21 12.28 -47.62
C HIS A 683 -10.95 11.25 -48.49
N GLU A 684 -10.89 9.97 -48.10
CA GLU A 684 -11.64 8.87 -48.70
C GLU A 684 -12.47 8.15 -47.61
N PRO A 685 -13.65 7.57 -47.93
CA PRO A 685 -14.40 6.77 -46.98
C PRO A 685 -13.60 5.54 -46.55
N MET A 686 -13.36 5.37 -45.25
CA MET A 686 -12.60 4.24 -44.70
C MET A 686 -13.51 3.25 -43.97
N PRO A 687 -13.14 1.97 -43.88
CA PRO A 687 -13.85 1.02 -43.04
C PRO A 687 -13.86 1.49 -41.59
N ASN A 688 -15.01 1.43 -40.92
CA ASN A 688 -15.05 1.61 -39.47
C ASN A 688 -14.25 0.45 -38.82
N PRO A 689 -13.20 0.72 -38.02
CA PRO A 689 -12.32 -0.31 -37.48
C PRO A 689 -13.03 -1.43 -36.72
N VAL A 690 -14.14 -1.15 -36.02
CA VAL A 690 -14.90 -2.17 -35.29
C VAL A 690 -15.70 -3.09 -36.23
N MET A 691 -15.81 -2.72 -37.50
CA MET A 691 -16.53 -3.44 -38.56
C MET A 691 -15.61 -4.13 -39.57
N GLU A 692 -14.29 -4.15 -39.35
CA GLU A 692 -13.33 -4.83 -40.23
C GLU A 692 -13.69 -6.31 -40.45
N ASP A 693 -13.88 -7.07 -39.35
CA ASP A 693 -14.23 -8.50 -39.42
C ASP A 693 -15.61 -8.75 -40.07
N PRO A 694 -16.68 -8.00 -39.72
CA PRO A 694 -17.95 -8.04 -40.45
C PRO A 694 -17.81 -7.78 -41.96
N ILE A 695 -17.14 -6.69 -42.36
CA ILE A 695 -16.96 -6.31 -43.78
C ILE A 695 -16.26 -7.44 -44.54
N ARG A 696 -15.15 -7.93 -43.99
CA ARG A 696 -14.37 -9.01 -44.60
C ARG A 696 -15.20 -10.26 -44.82
N ARG A 697 -15.94 -10.72 -43.82
CA ARG A 697 -16.71 -11.97 -43.92
C ARG A 697 -17.94 -11.85 -44.79
N VAL A 698 -18.59 -10.69 -44.79
CA VAL A 698 -19.75 -10.45 -45.66
C VAL A 698 -19.35 -10.45 -47.13
N LEU A 699 -18.15 -9.93 -47.43
CA LEU A 699 -17.54 -9.88 -48.77
C LEU A 699 -16.69 -11.12 -49.11
N GLY A 700 -16.46 -12.04 -48.17
CA GLY A 700 -15.69 -13.26 -48.40
C GLY A 700 -14.16 -13.06 -48.54
N MET A 701 -13.59 -12.03 -47.91
CA MET A 701 -12.17 -11.67 -48.04
C MET A 701 -11.32 -12.12 -46.84
N THR A 702 -10.08 -12.53 -47.10
CA THR A 702 -9.04 -12.67 -46.08
C THR A 702 -8.50 -11.30 -45.63
N GLU A 703 -7.70 -11.28 -44.56
CA GLU A 703 -7.10 -10.04 -44.03
C GLU A 703 -6.17 -9.39 -45.04
N LYS A 704 -5.33 -10.23 -45.66
CA LYS A 704 -4.35 -9.82 -46.65
C LYS A 704 -5.06 -9.21 -47.86
N GLN A 705 -6.10 -9.88 -48.35
CA GLN A 705 -6.90 -9.36 -49.47
C GLN A 705 -7.59 -8.05 -49.11
N PHE A 706 -8.21 -7.95 -47.93
CA PHE A 706 -8.83 -6.71 -47.48
C PHE A 706 -7.85 -5.55 -47.43
N ARG A 707 -6.65 -5.74 -46.86
CA ARG A 707 -5.62 -4.70 -46.82
C ARG A 707 -5.08 -4.37 -48.20
N ASN A 708 -4.89 -5.35 -49.08
CA ASN A 708 -4.46 -5.11 -50.46
C ASN A 708 -5.49 -4.33 -51.26
N VAL A 709 -6.77 -4.69 -51.15
CA VAL A 709 -7.87 -3.95 -51.79
C VAL A 709 -7.92 -2.53 -51.24
N LEU A 710 -7.82 -2.35 -49.93
CA LEU A 710 -7.81 -1.03 -49.28
C LEU A 710 -6.63 -0.16 -49.76
N ALA A 711 -5.43 -0.73 -49.88
CA ALA A 711 -4.25 -0.06 -50.42
C ALA A 711 -4.35 0.21 -51.94
N GLY A 712 -5.30 -0.41 -52.65
CA GLY A 712 -5.43 -0.30 -54.10
C GLY A 712 -4.57 -1.28 -54.90
N ARG A 713 -3.95 -2.26 -54.23
CA ARG A 713 -3.03 -3.27 -54.81
C ARG A 713 -3.75 -4.50 -55.37
N GLU A 714 -5.01 -4.71 -54.98
CA GLU A 714 -5.85 -5.83 -55.44
C GLU A 714 -7.24 -5.29 -55.85
N GLN A 715 -7.82 -5.85 -56.91
CA GLN A 715 -9.13 -5.46 -57.41
C GLN A 715 -10.25 -6.17 -56.64
N LEU A 716 -11.35 -5.46 -56.41
CA LEU A 716 -12.60 -6.01 -55.91
C LEU A 716 -13.70 -5.67 -56.94
N GLY A 717 -14.00 -6.61 -57.82
CA GLY A 717 -14.73 -6.32 -59.06
C GLY A 717 -13.85 -5.51 -60.01
N ASP A 718 -14.38 -4.43 -60.58
CA ASP A 718 -13.66 -3.60 -61.57
C ASP A 718 -12.94 -2.38 -60.96
N LYS A 719 -12.88 -2.29 -59.62
CA LYS A 719 -12.33 -1.14 -58.89
C LYS A 719 -11.33 -1.57 -57.82
N THR A 720 -10.52 -0.63 -57.36
CA THR A 720 -9.56 -0.79 -56.26
C THR A 720 -9.79 0.29 -55.18
N GLY A 721 -9.21 0.12 -54.00
CA GLY A 721 -9.25 1.10 -52.92
C GLY A 721 -10.53 1.04 -52.06
N PRO A 722 -10.69 2.00 -51.13
CA PRO A 722 -11.82 2.03 -50.19
C PRO A 722 -13.19 2.19 -50.89
N SER A 723 -13.22 2.89 -52.04
CA SER A 723 -14.44 3.06 -52.84
C SER A 723 -14.96 1.73 -53.40
N ALA A 724 -14.07 0.81 -53.79
CA ALA A 724 -14.43 -0.53 -54.26
C ALA A 724 -15.11 -1.35 -53.17
N ILE A 725 -14.62 -1.28 -51.92
CA ILE A 725 -15.22 -1.95 -50.76
C ILE A 725 -16.62 -1.39 -50.49
N LYS A 726 -16.78 -0.06 -50.50
CA LYS A 726 -18.06 0.60 -50.27
C LYS A 726 -19.12 0.20 -51.31
N GLU A 727 -18.74 0.19 -52.59
CA GLU A 727 -19.64 -0.21 -53.68
C GLU A 727 -20.02 -1.69 -53.59
N ALA A 728 -19.06 -2.57 -53.27
CA ALA A 728 -19.34 -3.99 -53.07
C ALA A 728 -20.34 -4.23 -51.92
N LEU A 729 -20.23 -3.46 -50.82
CA LEU A 729 -21.18 -3.51 -49.70
C LEU A 729 -22.56 -2.92 -50.07
N GLU A 730 -22.60 -1.91 -50.93
CA GLU A 730 -23.85 -1.29 -51.39
C GLU A 730 -24.68 -2.23 -52.27
N ARG A 731 -24.04 -3.08 -53.07
CA ARG A 731 -24.70 -4.08 -53.92
C ARG A 731 -25.36 -5.23 -53.14
N ILE A 732 -25.13 -5.33 -51.83
CA ILE A 732 -25.68 -6.41 -51.01
C ILE A 732 -27.16 -6.20 -50.74
N ASN A 733 -28.00 -7.05 -51.31
CA ASN A 733 -29.41 -7.14 -50.93
C ASN A 733 -29.54 -7.93 -49.61
N LEU A 734 -29.84 -7.23 -48.52
CA LEU A 734 -29.88 -7.79 -47.16
C LEU A 734 -30.76 -9.06 -47.02
N PRO A 735 -32.07 -9.06 -47.40
CA PRO A 735 -32.90 -10.26 -47.32
C PRO A 735 -32.33 -11.45 -48.09
N LYS A 736 -31.92 -11.24 -49.34
CA LYS A 736 -31.33 -12.32 -50.17
C LYS A 736 -30.03 -12.85 -49.58
N ALA A 737 -29.19 -11.97 -49.06
CA ALA A 737 -27.92 -12.36 -48.44
C ALA A 737 -28.13 -13.14 -47.13
N ILE A 738 -29.17 -12.80 -46.35
CA ILE A 738 -29.58 -13.53 -45.15
C ILE A 738 -30.06 -14.93 -45.52
N ASP A 739 -30.90 -15.07 -46.54
CA ASP A 739 -31.40 -16.36 -47.00
C ASP A 739 -30.28 -17.23 -47.57
N GLN A 740 -29.39 -16.64 -48.37
CA GLN A 740 -28.20 -17.35 -48.87
C GLN A 740 -27.31 -17.83 -47.72
N ALA A 741 -27.07 -16.98 -46.71
CA ALA A 741 -26.28 -17.39 -45.55
C ALA A 741 -26.98 -18.50 -44.72
N ARG A 742 -28.31 -18.58 -44.70
CA ARG A 742 -29.05 -19.69 -44.08
C ARG A 742 -28.89 -20.99 -44.85
N GLU A 743 -28.88 -20.93 -46.18
CA GLU A 743 -28.62 -22.09 -47.03
C GLU A 743 -27.16 -22.55 -46.90
N ASP A 744 -26.20 -21.62 -46.86
CA ASP A 744 -24.77 -21.91 -46.71
C ASP A 744 -24.46 -22.63 -45.38
N ILE A 745 -25.26 -22.42 -44.32
CA ILE A 745 -25.14 -23.14 -43.04
C ILE A 745 -25.40 -24.65 -43.22
N LYS A 746 -26.23 -25.04 -44.19
CA LYS A 746 -26.51 -26.45 -44.49
C LYS A 746 -25.32 -27.18 -45.12
N SER A 747 -24.23 -26.48 -45.45
CA SER A 747 -22.97 -27.04 -45.93
C SER A 747 -22.41 -28.15 -45.02
N GLY A 748 -21.83 -29.19 -45.62
CA GLY A 748 -21.28 -30.36 -44.92
C GLY A 748 -19.94 -30.13 -44.22
N ARG A 749 -19.17 -29.10 -44.59
CA ARG A 749 -17.86 -28.81 -43.96
C ARG A 749 -18.02 -27.84 -42.78
N LYS A 750 -17.52 -28.23 -41.61
CA LYS A 750 -17.58 -27.44 -40.35
C LYS A 750 -17.09 -25.99 -40.49
N THR A 751 -16.00 -25.79 -41.24
CA THR A 751 -15.40 -24.46 -41.45
C THR A 751 -16.28 -23.52 -42.26
N LEU A 752 -16.89 -24.02 -43.33
CA LEU A 752 -17.83 -23.26 -44.17
C LEU A 752 -19.10 -22.93 -43.39
N ARG A 753 -19.58 -23.87 -42.57
CA ARG A 753 -20.72 -23.64 -41.68
C ARG A 753 -20.45 -22.55 -40.65
N ASP A 754 -19.30 -22.57 -39.97
CA ASP A 754 -18.93 -21.52 -38.99
C ASP A 754 -18.86 -20.13 -39.64
N ALA A 755 -18.24 -20.05 -40.83
CA ALA A 755 -18.17 -18.82 -41.61
C ALA A 755 -19.57 -18.30 -41.98
N ALA A 756 -20.46 -19.18 -42.44
CA ALA A 756 -21.84 -18.86 -42.78
C ALA A 756 -22.67 -18.41 -41.56
N VAL A 757 -22.50 -19.06 -40.40
CA VAL A 757 -23.17 -18.67 -39.15
C VAL A 757 -22.76 -17.26 -38.72
N ARG A 758 -21.46 -16.94 -38.75
CA ARG A 758 -20.97 -15.61 -38.36
C ARG A 758 -21.42 -14.54 -39.36
N ARG A 759 -21.35 -14.83 -40.67
CA ARG A 759 -21.87 -13.96 -41.73
C ARG A 759 -23.36 -13.67 -41.54
N LEU A 760 -24.17 -14.70 -41.27
CA LEU A 760 -25.60 -14.56 -40.97
C LEU A 760 -25.84 -13.67 -39.74
N GLY A 761 -25.03 -13.84 -38.68
CA GLY A 761 -25.11 -13.01 -37.48
C GLY A 761 -24.93 -11.51 -37.78
N PHE A 762 -23.94 -11.15 -38.60
CA PHE A 762 -23.70 -9.76 -39.00
C PHE A 762 -24.82 -9.20 -39.87
N LEU A 763 -25.30 -9.95 -40.86
CA LEU A 763 -26.39 -9.52 -41.74
C LEU A 763 -27.72 -9.36 -40.97
N LYS A 764 -28.05 -10.27 -40.05
CA LYS A 764 -29.21 -10.12 -39.16
C LYS A 764 -29.09 -8.93 -38.23
N SER A 765 -27.87 -8.63 -37.76
CA SER A 765 -27.62 -7.45 -36.93
C SER A 765 -27.85 -6.16 -37.72
N ALA A 766 -27.35 -6.09 -38.96
CA ALA A 766 -27.59 -4.99 -39.90
C ALA A 766 -29.09 -4.77 -40.14
N GLU A 767 -29.83 -5.83 -40.47
CA GLU A 767 -31.29 -5.79 -40.65
C GLU A 767 -32.02 -5.31 -39.39
N LYS A 768 -31.69 -5.87 -38.22
CA LYS A 768 -32.31 -5.51 -36.94
C LYS A 768 -32.04 -4.06 -36.52
N THR A 769 -30.86 -3.54 -36.83
CA THR A 769 -30.47 -2.17 -36.47
C THR A 769 -30.85 -1.14 -37.53
N GLY A 770 -31.28 -1.58 -38.72
CA GLY A 770 -31.60 -0.70 -39.84
C GLY A 770 -30.36 -0.05 -40.47
N VAL A 771 -29.15 -0.59 -40.21
CA VAL A 771 -27.88 -0.08 -40.74
C VAL A 771 -27.46 -0.94 -41.93
N HIS A 772 -27.37 -0.36 -43.12
CA HIS A 772 -26.96 -1.11 -44.30
C HIS A 772 -25.44 -1.40 -44.26
N PRO A 773 -24.93 -2.55 -44.76
CA PRO A 773 -23.50 -2.84 -44.74
C PRO A 773 -22.60 -1.74 -45.35
N LYS A 774 -23.11 -0.99 -46.32
CA LYS A 774 -22.41 0.17 -46.91
C LYS A 774 -22.09 1.27 -45.90
N ASP A 775 -22.91 1.41 -44.85
CA ASP A 775 -22.75 2.41 -43.80
C ASP A 775 -21.69 2.01 -42.76
N TRP A 776 -21.11 0.81 -42.89
CA TRP A 776 -19.91 0.42 -42.14
C TRP A 776 -18.64 1.09 -42.68
N MET A 777 -18.71 1.69 -43.88
CA MET A 777 -17.70 2.59 -44.41
C MET A 777 -18.05 4.02 -43.99
N ILE A 778 -17.17 4.65 -43.21
CA ILE A 778 -17.36 5.99 -42.67
C ILE A 778 -16.46 6.98 -43.38
N SER A 779 -16.97 8.17 -43.66
CA SER A 779 -16.18 9.32 -44.13
C SER A 779 -15.88 10.31 -43.02
N LYS A 780 -16.46 10.13 -41.83
CA LYS A 780 -16.34 11.07 -40.71
C LYS A 780 -15.97 10.32 -39.44
N VAL A 781 -14.90 10.74 -38.77
CA VAL A 781 -14.48 10.20 -37.48
C VAL A 781 -14.95 11.13 -36.36
N PRO A 782 -15.69 10.65 -35.35
CA PRO A 782 -16.12 11.47 -34.23
C PRO A 782 -14.93 11.82 -33.32
N VAL A 783 -14.83 13.09 -32.94
CA VAL A 783 -13.83 13.60 -32.01
C VAL A 783 -14.47 13.88 -30.66
N LEU A 784 -14.01 13.16 -29.65
CA LEU A 784 -14.45 13.28 -28.27
C LEU A 784 -14.33 14.74 -27.79
N PRO A 785 -15.25 15.28 -26.98
CA PRO A 785 -15.13 16.65 -26.45
C PRO A 785 -13.89 16.86 -25.56
N PRO A 786 -13.28 18.07 -25.55
CA PRO A 786 -12.12 18.40 -24.71
C PRO A 786 -12.26 18.06 -23.22
N LEU A 787 -13.46 18.21 -22.65
CA LEU A 787 -13.77 17.87 -21.26
C LEU A 787 -13.31 16.45 -20.88
N PHE A 788 -13.39 15.49 -21.80
CA PHE A 788 -13.04 14.09 -21.55
C PHE A 788 -11.60 13.73 -21.96
N ARG A 789 -10.85 14.67 -22.55
CA ARG A 789 -9.45 14.51 -23.00
C ARG A 789 -8.59 15.72 -22.57
N PRO A 790 -8.54 16.07 -21.28
CA PRO A 790 -7.92 17.30 -20.80
C PRO A 790 -6.42 17.36 -21.09
N VAL A 791 -5.89 18.58 -21.07
CA VAL A 791 -4.46 18.90 -21.16
C VAL A 791 -4.09 19.83 -20.00
N SER A 792 -2.97 19.54 -19.32
CA SER A 792 -2.46 20.37 -18.22
C SER A 792 -0.92 20.34 -18.19
N THR A 793 -0.31 21.06 -17.24
CA THR A 793 1.14 21.03 -16.99
C THR A 793 1.41 20.55 -15.56
N MET A 794 2.42 19.70 -15.36
CA MET A 794 2.81 19.15 -14.06
C MET A 794 4.09 19.80 -13.52
N GLY A 795 4.04 20.24 -12.26
CA GLY A 795 5.18 20.67 -11.45
C GLY A 795 5.84 21.98 -11.90
N SER A 796 6.88 22.38 -11.17
CA SER A 796 7.69 23.59 -11.46
C SER A 796 8.37 23.55 -12.84
N LYS A 797 8.61 22.36 -13.39
CA LYS A 797 9.18 22.15 -14.73
C LYS A 797 8.15 22.24 -15.88
N LYS A 798 6.86 22.49 -15.61
CA LYS A 798 5.77 22.63 -16.60
C LYS A 798 5.72 21.49 -17.63
N LEU A 799 5.90 20.24 -17.19
CA LEU A 799 5.84 19.09 -18.10
C LEU A 799 4.41 18.89 -18.62
N PRO A 800 4.19 18.69 -19.93
CA PRO A 800 2.86 18.56 -20.50
C PRO A 800 2.21 17.22 -20.10
N LEU A 801 1.02 17.30 -19.51
CA LEU A 801 0.12 16.16 -19.32
C LEU A 801 -0.97 16.23 -20.38
N VAL A 802 -0.94 15.29 -21.31
CA VAL A 802 -1.86 15.24 -22.46
C VAL A 802 -2.56 13.89 -22.44
N ALA A 803 -3.89 13.88 -22.51
CA ALA A 803 -4.63 12.64 -22.67
C ALA A 803 -4.28 11.93 -24.00
N ASP A 804 -4.05 10.61 -23.93
CA ASP A 804 -3.67 9.75 -25.07
C ASP A 804 -4.46 10.00 -26.36
N ALA A 805 -5.78 10.18 -26.23
CA ALA A 805 -6.66 10.44 -27.36
C ALA A 805 -6.21 11.63 -28.21
N ASN A 806 -5.63 12.68 -27.60
CA ASN A 806 -5.16 13.85 -28.34
C ASN A 806 -3.96 13.51 -29.25
N TYR A 807 -3.06 12.61 -28.82
CA TYR A 807 -1.95 12.16 -29.66
C TYR A 807 -2.47 11.36 -30.87
N LEU A 808 -3.43 10.47 -30.64
CA LEU A 808 -3.99 9.61 -31.69
C LEU A 808 -4.85 10.39 -32.69
N TYR A 809 -5.62 11.38 -32.24
CA TYR A 809 -6.34 12.28 -33.16
C TYR A 809 -5.39 13.15 -33.98
N LYS A 810 -4.27 13.57 -33.40
CA LYS A 810 -3.21 14.28 -34.14
C LYS A 810 -2.63 13.39 -35.24
N GLU A 811 -2.22 12.15 -34.91
CA GLU A 811 -1.73 11.18 -35.90
C GLU A 811 -2.73 10.94 -37.03
N LEU A 812 -4.02 10.79 -36.71
CA LEU A 812 -5.07 10.59 -37.71
C LEU A 812 -5.23 11.80 -38.65
N LEU A 813 -5.21 13.02 -38.11
CA LEU A 813 -5.29 14.25 -38.92
C LEU A 813 -4.07 14.37 -39.83
N ASP A 814 -2.87 14.18 -39.29
CA ASP A 814 -1.62 14.25 -40.06
C ASP A 814 -1.59 13.19 -41.18
N ALA A 815 -2.02 11.95 -40.90
CA ALA A 815 -2.12 10.88 -41.90
C ALA A 815 -3.15 11.20 -42.98
N ASN A 816 -4.29 11.78 -42.62
CA ASN A 816 -5.36 12.14 -43.55
C ASN A 816 -4.95 13.31 -44.47
N ASP A 817 -4.25 14.31 -43.93
CA ASP A 817 -3.69 15.41 -44.72
C ASP A 817 -2.60 14.90 -45.68
N THR A 818 -1.73 14.00 -45.21
CA THR A 818 -0.70 13.35 -46.05
C THR A 818 -1.34 12.56 -47.20
N LEU A 819 -2.39 11.78 -46.94
CA LEU A 819 -3.13 11.05 -47.98
C LEU A 819 -3.74 12.01 -49.00
N LYS A 820 -4.32 13.13 -48.56
CA LYS A 820 -4.89 14.14 -49.43
C LYS A 820 -3.83 14.76 -50.35
N GLU A 821 -2.66 15.10 -49.82
CA GLU A 821 -1.54 15.61 -50.62
C GLU A 821 -1.01 14.56 -51.60
N ALA A 822 -0.78 13.33 -51.13
CA ALA A 822 -0.28 12.22 -51.94
C ALA A 822 -1.24 11.86 -53.09
N SER A 823 -2.56 11.83 -52.84
CA SER A 823 -3.57 11.51 -53.87
C SER A 823 -3.58 12.49 -55.05
N GLY A 824 -3.14 13.74 -54.83
CA GLY A 824 -3.04 14.77 -55.86
C GLY A 824 -1.69 14.79 -56.58
N ALA A 825 -0.67 14.11 -56.04
CA ALA A 825 0.72 14.20 -56.51
C ALA A 825 1.31 12.86 -56.99
N LEU A 826 0.80 11.73 -56.49
CA LEU A 826 1.33 10.39 -56.72
C LEU A 826 0.29 9.49 -57.41
N THR A 827 0.77 8.58 -58.26
CA THR A 827 -0.07 7.57 -58.91
C THR A 827 -0.30 6.33 -58.04
N ASP A 828 0.63 6.01 -57.14
CA ASP A 828 0.51 4.98 -56.10
C ASP A 828 0.70 5.63 -54.73
N TYR A 829 -0.32 5.54 -53.89
CA TYR A 829 -0.37 6.08 -52.53
C TYR A 829 -1.07 5.08 -51.59
N GLY A 830 -0.89 3.79 -51.87
CA GLY A 830 -1.53 2.71 -51.11
C GLY A 830 -1.08 2.64 -49.65
N ASP A 831 0.17 3.01 -49.35
CA ASP A 831 0.70 3.02 -47.99
C ASP A 831 0.10 4.17 -47.16
N GLU A 832 -0.16 5.33 -47.78
CA GLU A 832 -0.85 6.46 -47.14
C GLU A 832 -2.30 6.09 -46.79
N ARG A 833 -3.00 5.34 -47.65
CA ARG A 833 -4.34 4.79 -47.32
C ARG A 833 -4.29 3.86 -46.12
N LEU A 834 -3.29 2.97 -46.07
CA LEU A 834 -3.10 2.07 -44.92
C LEU A 834 -2.74 2.85 -43.65
N SER A 835 -1.93 3.90 -43.76
CA SER A 835 -1.55 4.78 -42.63
C SER A 835 -2.76 5.47 -41.99
N VAL A 836 -3.69 6.00 -42.80
CA VAL A 836 -4.96 6.55 -42.31
C VAL A 836 -5.78 5.48 -41.59
N TYR A 837 -5.92 4.31 -42.20
CA TYR A 837 -6.70 3.22 -41.62
C TYR A 837 -6.08 2.69 -40.32
N ASP A 838 -4.77 2.52 -40.26
CA ASP A 838 -4.06 2.06 -39.08
C ASP A 838 -4.08 3.13 -37.96
N SER A 839 -4.05 4.42 -38.31
CA SER A 839 -4.29 5.52 -37.37
C SER A 839 -5.72 5.50 -36.80
N MET A 840 -6.73 5.19 -37.62
CA MET A 840 -8.11 4.97 -37.14
C MET A 840 -8.18 3.76 -36.20
N LYS A 841 -7.51 2.66 -36.51
CA LYS A 841 -7.41 1.49 -35.62
C LYS A 841 -6.74 1.86 -34.29
N ALA A 842 -5.70 2.69 -34.32
CA ALA A 842 -5.01 3.18 -33.13
C ALA A 842 -5.96 4.02 -32.25
N VAL A 843 -6.67 5.01 -32.82
CA VAL A 843 -7.69 5.82 -32.12
C VAL A 843 -8.75 4.93 -31.45
N THR A 844 -9.31 3.97 -32.19
CA THR A 844 -10.29 3.02 -31.67
C THR A 844 -9.70 2.12 -30.57
N GLY A 845 -8.40 1.79 -30.63
CA GLY A 845 -7.71 0.87 -29.73
C GLY A 845 -7.63 -0.57 -30.24
N LEU A 846 -7.84 -0.78 -31.55
CA LEU A 846 -7.68 -2.06 -32.24
C LEU A 846 -6.35 -2.16 -33.00
N GLY A 847 -5.51 -1.12 -32.92
CA GLY A 847 -4.17 -1.06 -33.50
C GLY A 847 -3.19 -0.37 -32.55
N GLU A 848 -1.94 -0.28 -32.97
CA GLU A 848 -0.88 0.45 -32.27
C GLU A 848 -0.71 1.88 -32.83
N PRO A 849 -0.23 2.84 -32.03
CA PRO A 849 0.15 4.17 -32.52
C PRO A 849 1.15 4.07 -33.68
N GLN A 850 1.02 4.96 -34.66
CA GLN A 850 1.89 4.93 -35.84
C GLN A 850 3.24 5.61 -35.57
N GLN A 851 3.29 6.59 -34.66
CA GLN A 851 4.56 7.21 -34.30
C GLN A 851 5.31 6.37 -33.24
N PRO A 852 6.59 6.01 -33.46
CA PRO A 852 7.37 5.22 -32.51
C PRO A 852 7.40 5.82 -31.10
N LYS A 853 7.49 7.15 -30.99
CA LYS A 853 7.48 7.85 -29.69
C LYS A 853 6.18 7.64 -28.91
N ASN A 854 5.05 7.53 -29.59
CA ASN A 854 3.76 7.30 -28.93
C ASN A 854 3.58 5.84 -28.53
N ALA A 855 4.13 4.90 -29.32
CA ALA A 855 4.23 3.50 -28.94
C ALA A 855 5.14 3.28 -27.72
N GLU A 856 6.31 3.94 -27.67
CA GLU A 856 7.21 3.92 -26.51
C GLU A 856 6.57 4.52 -25.24
N ARG A 857 5.68 5.50 -25.41
CA ARG A 857 4.88 6.10 -24.33
C ARG A 857 3.66 5.27 -23.92
N ASP A 858 3.41 4.13 -24.57
CA ASP A 858 2.24 3.27 -24.33
C ASP A 858 0.89 4.02 -24.47
N VAL A 859 0.81 4.92 -25.47
CA VAL A 859 -0.41 5.67 -25.79
C VAL A 859 -1.51 4.71 -26.25
N LYS A 860 -2.67 4.75 -25.59
CA LYS A 860 -3.77 3.80 -25.83
C LYS A 860 -4.99 4.45 -26.48
N GLY A 861 -5.58 3.72 -27.44
CA GLY A 861 -6.90 4.02 -27.98
C GLY A 861 -8.05 3.73 -27.02
N PHE A 862 -9.25 4.13 -27.40
CA PHE A 862 -10.42 4.12 -26.51
C PHE A 862 -10.79 2.73 -25.96
N LEU A 863 -10.86 1.69 -26.80
CA LEU A 863 -11.26 0.35 -26.36
C LEU A 863 -10.23 -0.28 -25.41
N ARG A 864 -8.94 0.00 -25.61
CA ARG A 864 -7.87 -0.43 -24.68
C ARG A 864 -8.00 0.28 -23.33
N HIS A 865 -8.39 1.56 -23.29
CA HIS A 865 -8.70 2.25 -22.03
C HIS A 865 -9.95 1.71 -21.33
N ILE A 866 -10.97 1.33 -22.09
CA ILE A 866 -12.24 0.83 -21.55
C ILE A 866 -12.06 -0.56 -20.94
N PHE A 867 -11.47 -1.49 -21.68
CA PHE A 867 -11.41 -2.90 -21.31
C PHE A 867 -10.08 -3.30 -20.66
N GLY A 868 -9.00 -2.56 -20.93
CA GLY A 868 -7.65 -2.88 -20.46
C GLY A 868 -7.09 -4.15 -21.10
N ASN A 869 -5.84 -4.46 -20.78
CA ASN A 869 -5.21 -5.75 -21.13
C ASN A 869 -5.64 -6.90 -20.20
N SER A 870 -6.29 -6.55 -19.07
CA SER A 870 -6.90 -7.48 -18.14
C SER A 870 -8.21 -6.87 -17.62
N PRO A 871 -9.29 -7.67 -17.48
CA PRO A 871 -10.59 -7.18 -17.03
C PRO A 871 -10.54 -6.39 -15.71
N LYS A 872 -9.62 -6.76 -14.81
CA LYS A 872 -9.45 -6.15 -13.48
C LYS A 872 -9.02 -4.68 -13.55
N TYR A 873 -8.26 -4.31 -14.58
CA TYR A 873 -7.68 -2.98 -14.73
C TYR A 873 -8.45 -2.08 -15.70
N GLY A 874 -9.38 -2.65 -16.47
CA GLY A 874 -10.29 -1.90 -17.35
C GLY A 874 -11.19 -0.93 -16.59
N THR A 875 -11.59 0.14 -17.27
CA THR A 875 -12.54 1.15 -16.76
C THR A 875 -13.85 0.52 -16.29
N VAL A 876 -14.33 -0.53 -16.98
CA VAL A 876 -15.58 -1.21 -16.62
C VAL A 876 -15.55 -1.77 -15.20
N GLN A 877 -14.62 -2.67 -14.86
CA GLN A 877 -14.58 -3.22 -13.51
C GLN A 877 -14.08 -2.20 -12.49
N ARG A 878 -13.04 -1.43 -12.84
CA ARG A 878 -12.32 -0.57 -11.89
C ARG A 878 -13.06 0.73 -11.57
N LYS A 879 -13.86 1.28 -12.49
CA LYS A 879 -14.48 2.60 -12.34
C LYS A 879 -16.01 2.60 -12.49
N LEU A 880 -16.59 1.71 -13.30
CA LEU A 880 -18.06 1.60 -13.39
C LEU A 880 -18.62 0.70 -12.30
N LEU A 881 -18.19 -0.56 -12.26
CA LEU A 881 -18.69 -1.55 -11.30
C LEU A 881 -18.13 -1.30 -9.88
N SER A 882 -16.87 -0.90 -9.77
CA SER A 882 -16.27 -0.44 -8.51
C SER A 882 -16.26 1.08 -8.43
N SER A 883 -16.44 1.66 -7.25
CA SER A 883 -16.33 3.12 -7.04
C SER A 883 -15.63 3.42 -5.73
N THR A 884 -14.85 4.50 -5.72
CA THR A 884 -14.51 5.15 -4.45
C THR A 884 -15.72 5.92 -3.96
N VAL A 885 -15.90 6.00 -2.65
CA VAL A 885 -17.06 6.60 -2.02
C VAL A 885 -16.67 7.57 -0.92
N ASP A 886 -17.44 8.65 -0.81
CA ASP A 886 -17.53 9.54 0.34
C ASP A 886 -18.29 8.86 1.50
N LEU A 887 -18.33 9.48 2.68
CA LEU A 887 -18.95 8.95 3.91
C LEU A 887 -18.42 7.56 4.27
N VAL A 888 -17.11 7.48 4.47
CA VAL A 888 -16.40 6.22 4.78
C VAL A 888 -15.31 6.42 5.81
N GLY A 889 -15.06 5.37 6.57
CA GLY A 889 -13.97 5.33 7.52
C GLY A 889 -13.16 4.04 7.44
N ARG A 890 -12.06 4.02 8.19
CA ARG A 890 -11.28 2.83 8.51
C ARG A 890 -10.85 2.95 9.97
N ALA A 891 -10.91 1.86 10.71
CA ALA A 891 -10.39 1.77 12.06
C ALA A 891 -9.77 0.38 12.28
N VAL A 892 -9.23 0.15 13.48
CA VAL A 892 -8.88 -1.19 13.94
C VAL A 892 -10.13 -1.82 14.58
N ILE A 893 -10.41 -3.06 14.23
CA ILE A 893 -11.51 -3.82 14.84
C ILE A 893 -11.06 -4.38 16.19
N THR A 894 -11.93 -4.28 17.19
CA THR A 894 -11.79 -4.87 18.52
C THR A 894 -13.07 -5.62 18.87
N PRO A 895 -13.01 -6.71 19.66
CA PRO A 895 -14.21 -7.38 20.13
C PRO A 895 -14.96 -6.48 21.11
N ASN A 896 -16.29 -6.47 21.01
CA ASN A 896 -17.14 -5.87 22.01
C ASN A 896 -18.29 -6.83 22.35
N PRO A 897 -18.30 -7.45 23.54
CA PRO A 897 -19.33 -8.39 23.96
C PRO A 897 -20.72 -7.75 24.15
N ASP A 898 -20.78 -6.42 24.18
CA ASP A 898 -22.00 -5.65 24.42
C ASP A 898 -22.79 -5.38 23.11
N LEU A 899 -22.28 -5.82 21.95
CA LEU A 899 -22.90 -5.64 20.63
C LEU A 899 -23.47 -6.94 20.09
N ASP A 900 -24.61 -6.88 19.38
CA ASP A 900 -25.16 -8.01 18.64
C ASP A 900 -24.44 -8.23 17.28
N MET A 901 -24.72 -9.35 16.61
CA MET A 901 -24.07 -9.76 15.35
C MET A 901 -24.25 -8.78 14.18
N ASP A 902 -25.32 -7.99 14.20
CA ASP A 902 -25.64 -6.97 13.19
C ASP A 902 -25.30 -5.54 13.63
N GLU A 903 -24.68 -5.39 14.79
CA GLU A 903 -24.26 -4.11 15.33
C GLU A 903 -22.77 -3.85 15.13
N VAL A 904 -22.41 -2.58 14.97
CA VAL A 904 -21.02 -2.13 14.92
C VAL A 904 -20.89 -0.79 15.63
N ALA A 905 -20.00 -0.72 16.60
CA ALA A 905 -19.61 0.54 17.21
C ALA A 905 -18.56 1.24 16.33
N LEU A 906 -18.63 2.57 16.29
CA LEU A 906 -17.66 3.42 15.61
C LEU A 906 -16.96 4.31 16.64
N PRO A 907 -15.66 4.59 16.49
CA PRO A 907 -15.01 5.63 17.28
C PRO A 907 -15.74 6.95 17.08
N GLU A 908 -16.21 7.55 18.18
CA GLU A 908 -17.04 8.75 18.14
C GLU A 908 -16.39 9.89 17.34
N GLU A 909 -15.09 10.11 17.57
CA GLU A 909 -14.31 11.12 16.88
C GLU A 909 -14.40 10.98 15.34
N LYS A 910 -14.35 9.75 14.82
CA LYS A 910 -14.48 9.49 13.38
C LYS A 910 -15.93 9.46 12.92
N ALA A 911 -16.88 9.19 13.81
CA ALA A 911 -18.30 9.30 13.52
C ALA A 911 -18.70 10.75 13.25
N TRP A 912 -18.16 11.71 14.01
CA TRP A 912 -18.33 13.14 13.76
C TRP A 912 -17.89 13.52 12.34
N ASP A 913 -16.73 13.04 11.89
CA ASP A 913 -16.23 13.27 10.53
C ASP A 913 -17.14 12.65 9.47
N ILE A 914 -17.45 11.36 9.60
CA ILE A 914 -18.19 10.60 8.58
C ILE A 914 -19.64 11.10 8.46
N TYR A 915 -20.29 11.38 9.58
CA TYR A 915 -21.70 11.74 9.63
C TYR A 915 -21.97 13.26 9.66
N LYS A 916 -20.93 14.10 9.57
CA LYS A 916 -21.05 15.58 9.55
C LYS A 916 -22.25 16.09 8.73
N PRO A 917 -22.47 15.70 7.46
CA PRO A 917 -23.60 16.21 6.68
C PRO A 917 -24.98 15.87 7.27
N PHE A 918 -25.10 14.75 7.97
CA PHE A 918 -26.34 14.29 8.59
C PHE A 918 -26.61 15.02 9.90
N VAL A 919 -25.59 15.24 10.72
CA VAL A 919 -25.73 15.97 11.98
C VAL A 919 -26.09 17.43 11.70
N VAL A 920 -25.39 18.09 10.77
CA VAL A 920 -25.72 19.46 10.32
C VAL A 920 -27.18 19.54 9.86
N ARG A 921 -27.63 18.61 9.03
CA ARG A 921 -29.03 18.54 8.58
C ARG A 921 -30.00 18.42 9.75
N GLY A 922 -29.69 17.59 10.74
CA GLY A 922 -30.48 17.40 11.94
C GLY A 922 -30.63 18.69 12.74
N LEU A 923 -29.52 19.39 12.98
CA LEU A 923 -29.51 20.68 13.69
C LEU A 923 -30.28 21.76 12.93
N VAL A 924 -30.11 21.84 11.60
CA VAL A 924 -30.85 22.80 10.77
C VAL A 924 -32.35 22.54 10.84
N ARG A 925 -32.78 21.28 10.82
CA ARG A 925 -34.20 20.92 10.98
C ARG A 925 -34.76 21.23 12.37
N ARG A 926 -33.91 21.33 13.39
CA ARG A 926 -34.27 21.76 14.74
C ARG A 926 -34.28 23.29 14.91
N GLY A 927 -33.97 24.04 13.84
CA GLY A 927 -34.05 25.50 13.81
C GLY A 927 -32.71 26.22 13.89
N LEU A 928 -31.58 25.51 13.94
CA LEU A 928 -30.27 26.15 13.98
C LEU A 928 -29.85 26.63 12.57
N PRO A 929 -29.39 27.88 12.38
CA PRO A 929 -28.87 28.34 11.09
C PRO A 929 -27.72 27.45 10.60
N ARG A 930 -27.67 27.17 9.29
CA ARG A 930 -26.69 26.22 8.70
C ARG A 930 -25.24 26.50 9.09
N MET A 931 -24.80 27.77 9.08
CA MET A 931 -23.42 28.11 9.44
C MET A 931 -23.12 27.81 10.91
N GLN A 932 -24.07 28.10 11.81
CA GLN A 932 -23.93 27.77 13.23
C GLN A 932 -23.99 26.26 13.46
N ALA A 933 -24.81 25.53 12.70
CA ALA A 933 -24.84 24.07 12.75
C ALA A 933 -23.52 23.44 12.25
N MET A 934 -22.90 24.00 11.23
CA MET A 934 -21.58 23.55 10.77
C MET A 934 -20.50 23.81 11.83
N GLN A 935 -20.51 25.00 12.44
CA GLN A 935 -19.59 25.34 13.52
C GLN A 935 -19.79 24.43 14.74
N ALA A 936 -21.03 24.20 15.17
CA ALA A 936 -21.33 23.30 16.29
C ALA A 936 -20.79 21.87 16.06
N VAL A 937 -20.91 21.36 14.83
CA VAL A 937 -20.36 20.05 14.47
C VAL A 937 -18.82 20.04 14.44
N GLU A 938 -18.18 21.15 14.05
CA GLU A 938 -16.72 21.30 14.11
C GLU A 938 -16.23 21.41 15.56
N ASP A 939 -16.96 22.12 16.41
CA ASP A 939 -16.69 22.27 17.84
C ASP A 939 -17.08 21.03 18.65
N LYS A 940 -17.78 20.06 18.03
CA LYS A 940 -18.35 18.84 18.66
C LYS A 940 -19.28 19.17 19.84
N ASN A 941 -20.10 20.21 19.70
CA ASN A 941 -21.04 20.75 20.70
C ASN A 941 -22.51 20.39 20.46
#